data_AF-A0A8D3CW17-F1
#
_entry.id   AF-A0A8D3CW17-F1
#
_cell.length_a   1.000
_cell.length_b   1.000
_cell.length_c   1.000
_cell.angle_alpha   90.00
_cell.angle_beta   90.00
_cell.angle_gamma   90.00
#
_symmetry.space_group_name_H-M   'P 1'
#
loop_
_entity.id
_entity.type
_entity.pdbx_description
1 polymer ?
#
loop_
_entity_poly.entity_id
_entity_poly.type
_entity_poly.pdbx_seq_one_letter_code
_entity_poly.pdbx_strand_id
1 'polypeptide(L)'
;MKLFVSEGNPHCLKVLAALEVTGAPCDVQYVNHDETVVPFLSRPTLPALLLPSGLHLFSPNAICQYLFEVKGQESSDLCSQWLEWEATDLQPALLQALHMAVLQGKASNLPKFLQGPLNYLDQGLSKRDTTYLTGVRYQSSITHFPCEEGERVVSEEEMQAAALTWSKGLNTCPVITDRQHPILPQEGKRNILLTSALPYVNNVPHLGNIIGCVLSADVFSRYGRLRGWNLLFVCGTDEYGTATENKAREEGLTPQQICDKYHAVHACIYEWFQIDFDFFGRTTTEKQTEIAQNIFWRLHKHGFLVEDTVEQLRCESCQRFLADRFVEGTCPHCSYPEARGDQCDKCGRLINAVELREPQCKVCRQTPVVRSSKHLFLDLPKLEPQLEQWLDRSTSTGDWTANAKQITRSWLRDGLKPRCITRDLKWGTPVPHPDFKEKVFYVWFDAPIGYLSITANYTDQWEKWWKNPSQVELYNFMAKDNVPFHSVVFPCSLLGAQDNYTLVSHLVATEYLNYEDTKFSKSRGVGVFGDMAKDTGIPSDVWRFYLLYVRPEGQDSAFSWADMATKNNSELLNNLGNFINRAGMFVTKFFEGCVPPMELQQEDKKLLALVSWELQQYIQLMDKVKIRDALKHILNISRHGNQYIQVNEPWKKIKGGDAERQRAGTVTGVSVNIACLLSGMLLPYMPTVSQTIRDQLNAPQSCHNAMFEGTGTFVCTLRAGHRIGTVSPLFQKLEVDQIEALKKRFGGQQVFDVAMVNAVDPEKAKQLTQAVTEQGEKVRALKAQKAEKAVVTAEVAKLLDLKKQLAAAEGKNTEPAPQKNKKK
;
A
#
# COMPACT_ATOMS: atom_id res chain seq x y z
N MET A 1 20.75 -35.16 24.64
CA MET A 1 19.28 -35.00 24.47
C MET A 1 18.63 -36.37 24.56
N LYS A 2 17.32 -36.45 24.85
CA LYS A 2 16.56 -37.71 24.77
C LYS A 2 15.42 -37.56 23.77
N LEU A 3 15.35 -38.43 22.77
CA LEU A 3 14.30 -38.45 21.77
C LEU A 3 13.37 -39.62 22.04
N PHE A 4 12.10 -39.34 22.29
CA PHE A 4 11.05 -40.33 22.49
C PHE A 4 10.31 -40.56 21.17
N VAL A 5 10.25 -41.81 20.74
CA VAL A 5 9.59 -42.25 19.50
C VAL A 5 8.73 -43.49 19.77
N SER A 6 7.72 -43.74 18.93
CA SER A 6 6.95 -44.99 18.98
C SER A 6 7.02 -45.73 17.65
N GLU A 7 7.03 -47.05 17.71
CA GLU A 7 7.09 -47.92 16.53
C GLU A 7 5.81 -47.78 15.69
N GLY A 8 5.93 -47.59 14.38
CA GLY A 8 4.76 -47.43 13.50
C GLY A 8 4.13 -46.02 13.48
N ASN A 9 4.66 -45.06 14.24
CA ASN A 9 4.25 -43.66 14.13
C ASN A 9 5.02 -42.97 12.98
N PRO A 10 4.34 -42.56 11.89
CA PRO A 10 4.98 -41.99 10.71
C PRO A 10 5.69 -40.66 11.00
N HIS A 11 5.26 -39.90 12.01
CA HIS A 11 5.90 -38.65 12.39
C HIS A 11 7.29 -38.85 13.03
N CYS A 12 7.56 -40.05 13.57
CA CYS A 12 8.87 -40.38 14.12
C CYS A 12 9.93 -40.61 13.03
N LEU A 13 9.53 -41.08 11.84
CA LEU A 13 10.45 -41.41 10.74
C LEU A 13 11.29 -40.21 10.32
N LYS A 14 10.66 -39.05 10.17
CA LYS A 14 11.31 -37.80 9.75
C LYS A 14 12.39 -37.37 10.74
N VAL A 15 12.10 -37.47 12.03
CA VAL A 15 13.04 -37.08 13.11
C VAL A 15 14.19 -38.07 13.22
N LEU A 16 13.92 -39.37 13.06
CA LEU A 16 14.95 -40.40 13.05
C LEU A 16 15.89 -40.24 11.84
N ALA A 17 15.35 -39.94 10.66
CA ALA A 17 16.16 -39.66 9.48
C ALA A 17 17.02 -38.40 9.67
N ALA A 18 16.46 -37.32 10.22
CA ALA A 18 17.22 -36.12 10.54
C ALA A 18 18.32 -36.40 11.58
N LEU A 19 18.04 -37.21 12.59
CA LEU A 19 19.02 -37.61 13.59
C LEU A 19 20.18 -38.40 12.99
N GLU A 20 19.88 -39.35 12.09
CA GLU A 20 20.87 -40.15 11.36
C GLU A 20 21.75 -39.27 10.46
N VAL A 21 21.14 -38.37 9.68
CA VAL A 21 21.83 -37.46 8.76
C VAL A 21 22.73 -36.47 9.51
N THR A 22 22.26 -35.93 10.64
CA THR A 22 23.00 -34.94 11.43
C THR A 22 24.05 -35.59 12.35
N GLY A 23 23.87 -36.87 12.71
CA GLY A 23 24.69 -37.54 13.72
C GLY A 23 24.66 -36.84 15.08
N ALA A 24 23.56 -36.15 15.41
CA ALA A 24 23.44 -35.41 16.67
C ALA A 24 23.47 -36.35 17.88
N PRO A 25 24.22 -36.02 18.95
CA PRO A 25 24.30 -36.88 20.14
C PRO A 25 22.95 -36.87 20.88
N CYS A 26 22.12 -37.87 20.59
CA CYS A 26 20.79 -38.05 21.16
C CYS A 26 20.57 -39.52 21.56
N ASP A 27 20.06 -39.71 22.78
CA ASP A 27 19.60 -41.01 23.26
C ASP A 27 18.17 -41.24 22.75
N VAL A 28 17.94 -42.29 21.96
CA VAL A 28 16.63 -42.59 21.35
C VAL A 28 15.92 -43.65 22.20
N GLN A 29 14.73 -43.30 22.70
CA GLN A 29 13.90 -44.18 23.53
C GLN A 29 12.61 -44.52 22.79
N TYR A 30 12.39 -45.83 22.62
CA TYR A 30 11.15 -46.36 22.06
C TYR A 30 10.14 -46.56 23.18
N VAL A 31 9.01 -45.87 23.05
CA VAL A 31 7.91 -45.82 24.03
C VAL A 31 6.59 -46.23 23.37
N ASN A 32 5.61 -46.59 24.18
CA ASN A 32 4.28 -46.91 23.66
C ASN A 32 3.56 -45.63 23.17
N HIS A 33 2.63 -45.78 22.22
CA HIS A 33 1.91 -44.64 21.62
C HIS A 33 1.10 -43.80 22.62
N ASP A 34 0.68 -44.41 23.72
CA ASP A 34 -0.12 -43.81 24.79
C ASP A 34 0.74 -43.28 25.95
N GLU A 35 2.06 -43.44 25.88
CA GLU A 35 2.97 -43.01 26.92
C GLU A 35 3.09 -41.48 26.96
N THR A 36 2.86 -40.89 28.12
CA THR A 36 2.89 -39.43 28.30
C THR A 36 4.30 -39.00 28.65
N VAL A 37 5.10 -38.71 27.62
CA VAL A 37 6.51 -38.28 27.78
C VAL A 37 6.67 -36.76 27.96
N VAL A 38 5.67 -35.96 27.58
CA VAL A 38 5.64 -34.51 27.81
C VAL A 38 4.69 -34.21 28.96
N PRO A 39 5.19 -33.93 30.19
CA PRO A 39 4.39 -33.99 31.41
C PRO A 39 3.29 -32.94 31.53
N PHE A 40 3.35 -31.87 30.73
CA PHE A 40 2.38 -30.76 30.75
C PHE A 40 1.34 -30.81 29.63
N LEU A 41 1.41 -31.82 28.73
CA LEU A 41 0.39 -32.00 27.69
C LEU A 41 -0.68 -32.97 28.15
N SER A 42 -1.95 -32.63 27.88
CA SER A 42 -3.11 -33.46 28.24
C SER A 42 -3.30 -34.68 27.32
N ARG A 43 -2.52 -34.80 26.24
CA ARG A 43 -2.55 -35.92 25.30
C ARG A 43 -1.13 -36.42 25.03
N PRO A 44 -0.91 -37.76 24.95
CA PRO A 44 0.35 -38.33 24.50
C PRO A 44 0.74 -37.75 23.14
N THR A 45 1.96 -37.22 23.04
CA THR A 45 2.48 -36.58 21.83
C THR A 45 3.86 -37.13 21.52
N LEU A 46 3.98 -37.80 20.37
CA LEU A 46 5.21 -38.40 19.87
C LEU A 46 5.37 -38.09 18.37
N PRO A 47 6.58 -37.78 17.88
CA PRO A 47 7.86 -37.76 18.62
C PRO A 47 8.02 -36.55 19.55
N ALA A 48 8.84 -36.70 20.59
CA ALA A 48 9.21 -35.60 21.49
C ALA A 48 10.70 -35.65 21.83
N LEU A 49 11.38 -34.50 21.80
CA LEU A 49 12.79 -34.32 22.17
C LEU A 49 12.89 -33.56 23.48
N LEU A 50 13.48 -34.19 24.50
CA LEU A 50 13.89 -33.56 25.76
C LEU A 50 15.31 -32.99 25.61
N LEU A 51 15.39 -31.67 25.74
CA LEU A 51 16.62 -30.90 25.69
C LEU A 51 17.37 -30.96 27.03
N PRO A 52 18.71 -30.72 27.05
CA PRO A 52 19.48 -30.65 28.29
C PRO A 52 18.99 -29.57 29.26
N SER A 53 18.33 -28.53 28.75
CA SER A 53 17.70 -27.46 29.54
C SER A 53 16.44 -27.90 30.30
N GLY A 54 15.93 -29.12 30.06
CA GLY A 54 14.65 -29.60 30.59
C GLY A 54 13.43 -29.23 29.75
N LEU A 55 13.61 -28.47 28.66
CA LEU A 55 12.54 -28.14 27.71
C LEU A 55 12.21 -29.33 26.80
N HIS A 56 10.93 -29.42 26.39
CA HIS A 56 10.45 -30.43 25.46
C HIS A 56 10.09 -29.78 24.12
N LEU A 57 10.63 -30.32 23.02
CA LEU A 57 10.15 -30.07 21.67
C LEU A 57 9.28 -31.24 21.24
N PHE A 58 8.05 -31.00 20.82
CA PHE A 58 7.08 -32.05 20.46
C PHE A 58 6.47 -31.83 19.07
N SER A 59 7.09 -30.95 18.27
CA SER A 59 6.83 -30.79 16.84
C SER A 59 7.96 -31.47 16.07
N PRO A 60 7.68 -32.44 15.18
CA PRO A 60 8.70 -33.09 14.34
C PRO A 60 9.58 -32.08 13.60
N ASN A 61 9.02 -30.97 13.12
CA ASN A 61 9.73 -29.96 12.34
C ASN A 61 10.65 -29.12 13.22
N ALA A 62 10.20 -28.73 14.41
CA ALA A 62 11.03 -28.03 15.39
C ALA A 62 12.18 -28.92 15.87
N ILE A 63 11.93 -30.22 16.04
CA ILE A 63 12.98 -31.19 16.41
C ILE A 63 14.02 -31.30 15.28
N CYS A 64 13.59 -31.46 14.02
CA CYS A 64 14.50 -31.49 12.88
C CYS A 64 15.37 -30.23 12.81
N GLN A 65 14.78 -29.04 12.88
CA GLN A 65 15.52 -27.76 12.86
C GLN A 65 16.57 -27.71 13.97
N TYR A 66 16.19 -28.06 15.19
CA TYR A 66 17.10 -28.07 16.33
C TYR A 66 18.26 -29.05 16.14
N LEU A 67 18.03 -30.23 15.57
CA LEU A 67 19.09 -31.22 15.30
C LEU A 67 20.12 -30.72 14.28
N PHE A 68 19.67 -30.02 13.23
CA PHE A 68 20.55 -29.40 12.23
C PHE A 68 21.34 -28.22 12.82
N GLU A 69 20.68 -27.37 13.61
CA GLU A 69 21.28 -26.21 14.25
C GLU A 69 22.37 -26.60 15.26
N VAL A 70 22.13 -27.62 16.10
CA VAL A 70 23.13 -28.16 17.05
C VAL A 70 24.39 -28.67 16.35
N LYS A 71 24.31 -28.99 15.05
CA LYS A 71 25.44 -29.42 14.23
C LYS A 71 26.08 -28.31 13.41
N GLY A 72 25.68 -27.06 13.63
CA GLY A 72 26.23 -25.90 12.94
C GLY A 72 25.81 -25.82 11.46
N GLN A 73 24.73 -26.51 11.08
CA GLN A 73 24.10 -26.33 9.78
C GLN A 73 22.96 -25.34 9.96
N GLU A 74 23.18 -24.07 9.57
CA GLU A 74 22.13 -23.06 9.58
C GLU A 74 20.99 -23.48 8.65
N SER A 75 19.75 -23.39 9.15
CA SER A 75 18.57 -23.67 8.35
C SER A 75 18.44 -22.60 7.27
N SER A 76 18.48 -22.98 6.00
CA SER A 76 18.20 -22.05 4.91
C SER A 76 16.72 -21.66 4.89
N ASP A 77 16.41 -20.47 4.36
CA ASP A 77 15.02 -20.03 4.12
C ASP A 77 14.23 -21.09 3.33
N LEU A 78 14.91 -21.80 2.44
CA LEU A 78 14.36 -22.91 1.69
C LEU A 78 13.95 -24.06 2.61
N CYS A 79 14.82 -24.50 3.53
CA CYS A 79 14.50 -25.55 4.48
C CYS A 79 13.27 -25.18 5.32
N SER A 80 13.19 -23.93 5.77
CA SER A 80 12.03 -23.40 6.49
C SER A 80 10.77 -23.41 5.65
N GLN A 81 10.83 -22.98 4.38
CA GLN A 81 9.70 -23.02 3.45
C GLN A 81 9.22 -24.46 3.17
N TRP A 82 10.13 -25.43 3.05
CA TRP A 82 9.76 -26.84 2.86
C TRP A 82 9.13 -27.45 4.11
N LEU A 83 9.64 -27.11 5.30
CA LEU A 83 9.07 -27.55 6.57
C LEU A 83 7.70 -26.92 6.83
N GLU A 84 7.51 -25.67 6.44
CA GLU A 84 6.22 -24.97 6.53
C GLU A 84 5.22 -25.58 5.56
N TRP A 85 5.56 -25.68 4.28
CA TRP A 85 4.72 -26.31 3.25
C TRP A 85 4.32 -27.76 3.62
N GLU A 86 5.25 -28.55 4.15
CA GLU A 86 4.94 -29.91 4.56
C GLU A 86 3.91 -29.96 5.70
N ALA A 87 3.99 -29.04 6.65
CA ALA A 87 3.05 -28.94 7.76
C ALA A 87 1.68 -28.38 7.33
N THR A 88 1.64 -27.40 6.43
CA THR A 88 0.42 -26.71 6.03
C THR A 88 -0.35 -27.40 4.91
N ASP A 89 0.35 -28.10 4.02
CA ASP A 89 -0.24 -28.63 2.80
C ASP A 89 -0.13 -30.16 2.71
N LEU A 90 1.07 -30.73 2.87
CA LEU A 90 1.29 -32.16 2.66
C LEU A 90 0.67 -33.02 3.77
N GLN A 91 0.92 -32.70 5.05
CA GLN A 91 0.39 -33.48 6.18
C GLN A 91 -1.14 -33.50 6.21
N PRO A 92 -1.86 -32.37 6.06
CA PRO A 92 -3.33 -32.39 5.99
C PRO A 92 -3.87 -33.20 4.81
N ALA A 93 -3.22 -33.12 3.64
CA ALA A 93 -3.60 -33.88 2.46
C ALA A 93 -3.40 -35.40 2.67
N LEU A 94 -2.29 -35.81 3.28
CA LEU A 94 -2.01 -37.20 3.63
C LEU A 94 -3.00 -37.74 4.67
N LEU A 95 -3.33 -36.96 5.70
CA LEU A 95 -4.30 -37.36 6.72
C LEU A 95 -5.70 -37.55 6.11
N GLN A 96 -6.13 -36.63 5.24
CA GLN A 96 -7.40 -36.73 4.52
C GLN A 96 -7.42 -37.95 3.58
N ALA A 97 -6.31 -38.19 2.88
CA ALA A 97 -6.14 -39.35 2.01
C ALA A 97 -6.22 -40.68 2.80
N LEU A 98 -5.53 -40.78 3.93
CA LEU A 98 -5.58 -41.93 4.83
C LEU A 98 -6.98 -42.15 5.39
N HIS A 99 -7.66 -41.09 5.85
CA HIS A 99 -9.03 -41.18 6.35
C HIS A 99 -9.98 -41.71 5.27
N MET A 100 -9.84 -41.27 4.01
CA MET A 100 -10.68 -41.75 2.92
C MET A 100 -10.38 -43.18 2.48
N ALA A 101 -9.11 -43.58 2.48
CA ALA A 101 -8.70 -44.93 2.09
C ALA A 101 -9.04 -45.97 3.16
N VAL A 102 -8.69 -45.70 4.41
CA VAL A 102 -8.77 -46.68 5.51
C VAL A 102 -10.14 -46.70 6.16
N LEU A 103 -10.75 -45.54 6.43
CA LEU A 103 -12.02 -45.47 7.16
C LEU A 103 -13.25 -45.46 6.25
N GLN A 104 -13.11 -44.97 5.01
CA GLN A 104 -14.25 -44.86 4.08
C GLN A 104 -14.19 -45.85 2.90
N GLY A 105 -13.10 -46.62 2.76
CA GLY A 105 -12.93 -47.60 1.67
C GLY A 105 -12.92 -46.98 0.26
N LYS A 106 -12.68 -45.67 0.13
CA LYS A 106 -12.78 -44.91 -1.12
C LYS A 106 -11.40 -44.59 -1.71
N ALA A 107 -10.54 -45.61 -1.81
CA ALA A 107 -9.16 -45.47 -2.31
C ALA A 107 -9.07 -44.87 -3.73
N SER A 108 -10.10 -45.04 -4.57
CA SER A 108 -10.13 -44.47 -5.93
C SER A 108 -10.11 -42.93 -5.98
N ASN A 109 -10.41 -42.25 -4.87
CA ASN A 109 -10.38 -40.77 -4.79
C ASN A 109 -9.08 -40.20 -4.20
N LEU A 110 -8.13 -41.05 -3.79
CA LEU A 110 -6.82 -40.65 -3.26
C LEU A 110 -6.07 -39.63 -4.15
N PRO A 111 -6.03 -39.79 -5.50
CA PRO A 111 -5.29 -38.87 -6.34
C PRO A 111 -5.77 -37.41 -6.20
N LYS A 112 -7.07 -37.17 -5.99
CA LYS A 112 -7.62 -35.80 -5.91
C LYS A 112 -7.01 -34.96 -4.77
N PHE A 113 -6.65 -35.59 -3.66
CA PHE A 113 -6.12 -34.89 -2.49
C PHE A 113 -4.59 -34.81 -2.51
N LEU A 114 -3.94 -35.82 -3.09
CA LEU A 114 -2.49 -35.89 -3.17
C LEU A 114 -1.93 -35.19 -4.42
N GLN A 115 -2.75 -34.91 -5.45
CA GLN A 115 -2.28 -34.32 -6.70
C GLN A 115 -1.63 -32.95 -6.49
N GLY A 116 -2.20 -32.09 -5.66
CA GLY A 116 -1.65 -30.77 -5.37
C GLY A 116 -0.25 -30.86 -4.74
N PRO A 117 -0.11 -31.56 -3.59
CA PRO A 117 1.18 -31.75 -2.95
C PRO A 117 2.20 -32.52 -3.80
N LEU A 118 1.77 -33.55 -4.54
CA LEU A 118 2.64 -34.30 -5.45
C LEU A 118 3.11 -33.44 -6.62
N ASN A 119 2.25 -32.60 -7.19
CA ASN A 119 2.65 -31.65 -8.23
C ASN A 119 3.62 -30.60 -7.69
N TYR A 120 3.46 -30.15 -6.44
CA TYR A 120 4.41 -29.23 -5.81
C TYR A 120 5.76 -29.90 -5.59
N LEU A 121 5.78 -31.16 -5.11
CA LEU A 121 7.01 -31.98 -5.02
C LEU A 121 7.67 -32.15 -6.37
N ASP A 122 6.90 -32.56 -7.39
CA ASP A 122 7.40 -32.79 -8.74
C ASP A 122 7.94 -31.50 -9.36
N GLN A 123 7.27 -30.36 -9.17
CA GLN A 123 7.77 -29.04 -9.59
C GLN A 123 9.00 -28.58 -8.79
N GLY A 124 9.07 -28.91 -7.50
CA GLY A 124 10.22 -28.57 -6.65
C GLY A 124 11.46 -29.37 -7.02
N LEU A 125 11.28 -30.67 -7.31
CA LEU A 125 12.35 -31.61 -7.68
C LEU A 125 12.76 -31.47 -9.15
N SER A 126 11.84 -31.15 -10.07
CA SER A 126 12.15 -30.94 -11.50
C SER A 126 12.86 -29.61 -11.80
N LYS A 127 12.80 -28.64 -10.88
CA LYS A 127 13.42 -27.31 -11.05
C LYS A 127 14.86 -27.23 -10.53
N ARG A 128 15.42 -28.28 -9.93
CA ARG A 128 16.75 -28.25 -9.29
C ARG A 128 17.49 -29.59 -9.47
N ASP A 129 18.80 -29.55 -9.73
CA ASP A 129 19.67 -30.73 -9.70
C ASP A 129 19.85 -31.21 -8.24
N THR A 130 18.86 -31.94 -7.71
CA THR A 130 18.96 -32.55 -6.36
C THR A 130 19.68 -33.90 -6.45
N THR A 131 21.00 -33.89 -6.25
CA THR A 131 21.89 -35.06 -6.27
C THR A 131 21.56 -36.18 -5.28
N TYR A 132 20.67 -35.93 -4.31
CA TYR A 132 20.41 -36.87 -3.21
C TYR A 132 19.21 -37.81 -3.43
N LEU A 133 18.36 -37.58 -4.44
CA LEU A 133 17.12 -38.35 -4.62
C LEU A 133 16.94 -39.00 -5.99
N THR A 134 17.77 -38.68 -6.99
CA THR A 134 17.69 -39.30 -8.33
C THR A 134 19.04 -39.85 -8.76
N GLY A 135 19.12 -41.19 -8.89
CA GLY A 135 20.26 -41.84 -9.53
C GLY A 135 20.45 -41.32 -10.97
N VAL A 136 21.67 -40.87 -11.24
CA VAL A 136 22.31 -40.51 -12.53
C VAL A 136 21.45 -40.59 -13.81
N ARG A 137 21.26 -39.45 -14.53
CA ARG A 137 21.71 -39.25 -15.95
C ARG A 137 21.32 -37.89 -16.58
N TYR A 138 22.36 -37.13 -16.94
CA TYR A 138 22.71 -36.44 -18.20
C TYR A 138 21.65 -35.73 -19.11
N GLN A 139 21.89 -34.43 -19.28
CA GLN A 139 21.76 -33.53 -20.46
C GLN A 139 20.41 -33.33 -21.18
N SER A 140 19.84 -32.13 -21.06
CA SER A 140 19.95 -31.05 -22.08
C SER A 140 18.96 -29.89 -21.81
N SER A 141 19.50 -28.67 -21.89
CA SER A 141 18.87 -27.35 -22.16
C SER A 141 17.37 -27.15 -21.89
N ILE A 142 17.03 -26.29 -20.92
CA ILE A 142 16.14 -25.12 -21.05
C ILE A 142 16.24 -24.27 -19.76
N THR A 143 16.42 -22.98 -19.95
CA THR A 143 16.59 -21.89 -18.98
C THR A 143 15.32 -21.57 -18.18
N HIS A 144 15.39 -21.40 -16.85
CA HIS A 144 14.57 -20.43 -16.08
C HIS A 144 15.07 -20.17 -14.64
N PHE A 145 15.11 -18.87 -14.29
CA PHE A 145 15.21 -18.15 -12.99
C PHE A 145 15.76 -18.85 -11.73
N PRO A 146 16.87 -18.36 -11.16
CA PRO A 146 17.18 -18.54 -9.75
C PRO A 146 16.76 -17.32 -8.92
N CYS A 147 15.93 -17.57 -7.91
CA CYS A 147 15.88 -16.78 -6.69
C CYS A 147 16.48 -17.65 -5.58
N GLU A 148 17.80 -17.57 -5.46
CA GLU A 148 18.62 -17.85 -4.26
C GLU A 148 19.81 -16.89 -4.35
N GLU A 149 20.29 -16.37 -3.21
CA GLU A 149 21.40 -15.41 -3.10
C GLU A 149 22.75 -16.03 -3.49
N GLY A 150 22.88 -16.47 -4.74
CA GLY A 150 24.15 -16.62 -5.45
C GLY A 150 24.34 -15.44 -6.38
N GLU A 151 25.54 -14.86 -6.44
CA GLU A 151 25.83 -13.81 -7.42
C GLU A 151 25.47 -14.30 -8.83
N ARG A 152 24.58 -13.57 -9.53
CA ARG A 152 24.24 -13.84 -10.93
C ARG A 152 25.52 -13.93 -11.75
N VAL A 153 25.77 -15.09 -12.34
CA VAL A 153 26.87 -15.27 -13.28
C VAL A 153 26.51 -14.52 -14.56
N VAL A 154 27.30 -13.50 -14.88
CA VAL A 154 27.17 -12.71 -16.11
C VAL A 154 28.06 -13.35 -17.18
N SER A 155 27.52 -13.61 -18.37
CA SER A 155 28.32 -14.16 -19.46
C SER A 155 29.20 -13.09 -20.11
N GLU A 156 30.28 -13.50 -20.78
CA GLU A 156 31.15 -12.57 -21.52
C GLU A 156 30.36 -11.82 -22.60
N GLU A 157 29.42 -12.49 -23.26
CA GLU A 157 28.56 -11.87 -24.29
C GLU A 157 27.70 -10.74 -23.71
N GLU A 158 27.09 -10.96 -22.54
CA GLU A 158 26.32 -9.93 -21.84
C GLU A 158 27.19 -8.72 -21.45
N MET A 159 28.41 -8.98 -20.98
CA MET A 159 29.37 -7.94 -20.60
C MET A 159 29.77 -7.08 -21.80
N GLN A 160 30.07 -7.70 -22.94
CA GLN A 160 30.44 -6.97 -24.15
C GLN A 160 29.24 -6.23 -24.75
N ALA A 161 28.04 -6.82 -24.72
CA ALA A 161 26.82 -6.14 -25.16
C ALA A 161 26.50 -4.90 -24.31
N ALA A 162 26.64 -5.00 -22.99
CA ALA A 162 26.46 -3.88 -22.08
C ALA A 162 27.52 -2.78 -22.32
N ALA A 163 28.78 -3.15 -22.51
CA ALA A 163 29.86 -2.21 -22.80
C ALA A 163 29.67 -1.48 -24.14
N LEU A 164 29.22 -2.19 -25.17
CA LEU A 164 28.89 -1.61 -26.48
C LEU A 164 27.70 -0.65 -26.39
N THR A 165 26.71 -1.01 -25.59
CA THR A 165 25.53 -0.15 -25.36
C THR A 165 25.91 1.12 -24.61
N TRP A 166 26.75 0.98 -23.58
CA TRP A 166 27.30 2.09 -22.81
C TRP A 166 28.08 3.08 -23.68
N SER A 167 28.94 2.59 -24.58
CA SER A 167 29.81 3.42 -25.42
C SER A 167 29.06 4.24 -26.46
N LYS A 168 27.87 3.80 -26.88
CA LYS A 168 26.97 4.57 -27.76
C LYS A 168 26.52 5.89 -27.09
N GLY A 169 26.35 5.89 -25.76
CA GLY A 169 25.81 7.03 -25.02
C GLY A 169 24.40 7.45 -25.48
N LEU A 170 23.97 8.66 -25.12
CA LEU A 170 22.71 9.25 -25.61
C LEU A 170 22.86 9.66 -27.09
N ASN A 171 22.40 8.83 -28.02
CA ASN A 171 22.43 9.12 -29.48
C ASN A 171 21.18 9.86 -29.98
N THR A 172 20.03 9.65 -29.33
CA THR A 172 18.75 10.30 -29.64
C THR A 172 18.11 10.75 -28.35
N CYS A 173 17.88 12.05 -28.21
CA CYS A 173 17.08 12.60 -27.13
C CYS A 173 15.64 12.70 -27.65
N PRO A 174 14.71 11.85 -27.20
CA PRO A 174 13.31 12.09 -27.51
C PRO A 174 12.96 13.51 -27.02
N VAL A 175 12.31 14.29 -27.88
CA VAL A 175 11.88 15.65 -27.53
C VAL A 175 10.91 15.52 -26.37
N ILE A 176 11.26 16.09 -25.22
CA ILE A 176 10.36 16.18 -24.09
C ILE A 176 9.32 17.22 -24.46
N THR A 177 8.14 16.75 -24.82
CA THR A 177 6.97 17.60 -24.97
C THR A 177 6.30 17.74 -23.61
N ASP A 178 6.14 18.98 -23.16
CA ASP A 178 5.30 19.26 -21.99
C ASP A 178 3.90 18.64 -22.16
N ARG A 179 3.30 18.21 -21.05
CA ARG A 179 1.93 17.66 -21.05
C ARG A 179 0.97 18.75 -21.52
N GLN A 180 0.45 18.59 -22.73
CA GLN A 180 -0.59 19.47 -23.24
C GLN A 180 -1.97 18.94 -22.82
N HIS A 181 -2.66 19.73 -22.01
CA HIS A 181 -4.03 19.45 -21.61
C HIS A 181 -5.02 20.14 -22.59
N PRO A 182 -6.13 19.48 -22.97
CA PRO A 182 -6.50 18.13 -22.57
C PRO A 182 -5.72 17.05 -23.34
N ILE A 183 -5.25 16.04 -22.60
CA ILE A 183 -4.64 14.82 -23.16
C ILE A 183 -5.75 13.97 -23.80
N LEU A 184 -5.59 13.66 -25.08
CA LEU A 184 -6.52 12.85 -25.88
C LEU A 184 -5.80 11.62 -26.47
N PRO A 185 -6.51 10.52 -26.77
CA PRO A 185 -5.92 9.37 -27.43
C PRO A 185 -5.30 9.74 -28.78
N GLN A 186 -4.15 9.13 -29.07
CA GLN A 186 -3.39 9.33 -30.31
C GLN A 186 -3.32 8.00 -31.05
N GLU A 187 -3.69 8.03 -32.33
CA GLU A 187 -3.66 6.85 -33.19
C GLU A 187 -2.21 6.34 -33.37
N GLY A 188 -2.05 5.01 -33.38
CA GLY A 188 -0.73 4.36 -33.48
C GLY A 188 0.13 4.44 -32.22
N LYS A 189 -0.33 5.09 -31.15
CA LYS A 189 0.32 5.08 -29.82
C LYS A 189 -0.47 4.23 -28.84
N ARG A 190 0.22 3.77 -27.79
CA ARG A 190 -0.41 3.14 -26.63
C ARG A 190 -1.12 4.22 -25.79
N ASN A 191 -2.44 4.16 -25.71
CA ASN A 191 -3.25 5.10 -24.94
C ASN A 191 -3.76 4.42 -23.67
N ILE A 192 -3.35 4.94 -22.51
CA ILE A 192 -3.72 4.40 -21.21
C ILE A 192 -4.63 5.37 -20.49
N LEU A 193 -5.83 4.89 -20.19
CA LEU A 193 -6.73 5.55 -19.26
C LEU A 193 -6.54 4.94 -17.88
N LEU A 194 -6.18 5.76 -16.92
CA LEU A 194 -5.89 5.32 -15.57
C LEU A 194 -6.87 5.95 -14.59
N THR A 195 -7.50 5.13 -13.76
CA THR A 195 -8.33 5.60 -12.66
C THR A 195 -7.89 5.02 -11.34
N SER A 196 -8.10 5.80 -10.28
CA SER A 196 -8.04 5.32 -8.91
C SER A 196 -9.45 5.34 -8.33
N ALA A 197 -9.78 4.38 -7.46
CA ALA A 197 -11.08 4.35 -6.79
C ALA A 197 -11.39 5.69 -6.13
N LEU A 198 -12.58 6.21 -6.39
CA LEU A 198 -13.04 7.49 -5.87
C LEU A 198 -13.15 7.39 -4.33
N PRO A 199 -12.33 8.13 -3.55
CA PRO A 199 -12.50 8.17 -2.10
C PRO A 199 -13.85 8.80 -1.71
N TYR A 200 -14.52 8.19 -0.74
CA TYR A 200 -15.69 8.78 -0.09
C TYR A 200 -15.32 10.09 0.61
N VAL A 201 -15.97 11.18 0.22
CA VAL A 201 -15.65 12.54 0.66
C VAL A 201 -15.85 12.76 2.15
N ASN A 202 -16.75 12.02 2.79
CA ASN A 202 -17.17 12.28 4.17
C ASN A 202 -16.15 11.82 5.24
N ASN A 203 -14.99 11.29 4.82
CA ASN A 203 -13.94 10.81 5.71
C ASN A 203 -12.55 11.25 5.24
N VAL A 204 -11.70 11.65 6.17
CA VAL A 204 -10.29 11.87 5.88
C VAL A 204 -9.64 10.52 5.53
N PRO A 205 -8.90 10.41 4.41
CA PRO A 205 -8.26 9.16 4.01
C PRO A 205 -7.10 8.83 4.95
N HIS A 206 -6.97 7.57 5.34
CA HIS A 206 -5.80 7.07 6.06
C HIS A 206 -4.77 6.46 5.11
N LEU A 207 -3.57 6.12 5.61
CA LEU A 207 -2.48 5.57 4.79
C LEU A 207 -2.91 4.33 3.99
N GLY A 208 -3.75 3.48 4.57
CA GLY A 208 -4.34 2.33 3.89
C GLY A 208 -5.16 2.68 2.64
N ASN A 209 -5.97 3.75 2.67
CA ASN A 209 -6.70 4.21 1.48
C ASN A 209 -5.73 4.76 0.43
N ILE A 210 -4.68 5.47 0.89
CA ILE A 210 -3.69 6.09 0.02
C ILE A 210 -2.90 5.03 -0.75
N ILE A 211 -2.33 4.03 -0.05
CA ILE A 211 -1.53 2.98 -0.68
C ILE A 211 -2.36 2.06 -1.57
N GLY A 212 -3.59 1.71 -1.16
CA GLY A 212 -4.43 0.79 -1.92
C GLY A 212 -4.97 1.36 -3.24
N CYS A 213 -5.06 2.68 -3.33
CA CYS A 213 -5.68 3.37 -4.45
C CYS A 213 -4.70 4.38 -5.09
N VAL A 214 -4.69 5.62 -4.59
CA VAL A 214 -4.13 6.77 -5.32
C VAL A 214 -2.61 6.72 -5.46
N LEU A 215 -1.88 6.24 -4.45
CA LEU A 215 -0.41 6.14 -4.49
C LEU A 215 0.05 5.01 -5.42
N SER A 216 -0.64 3.87 -5.43
CA SER A 216 -0.36 2.78 -6.37
C SER A 216 -0.60 3.22 -7.82
N ALA A 217 -1.71 3.92 -8.07
CA ALA A 217 -2.01 4.46 -9.40
C ALA A 217 -0.98 5.52 -9.82
N ASP A 218 -0.59 6.42 -8.93
CA ASP A 218 0.41 7.46 -9.19
C ASP A 218 1.75 6.88 -9.66
N VAL A 219 2.26 5.85 -8.96
CA VAL A 219 3.50 5.16 -9.33
C VAL A 219 3.40 4.60 -10.76
N PHE A 220 2.31 3.93 -11.10
CA PHE A 220 2.13 3.42 -12.45
C PHE A 220 1.96 4.53 -13.48
N SER A 221 1.30 5.65 -13.14
CA SER A 221 1.14 6.82 -14.01
C SER A 221 2.49 7.44 -14.37
N ARG A 222 3.35 7.65 -13.38
CA ARG A 222 4.69 8.23 -13.53
C ARG A 222 5.59 7.31 -14.34
N TYR A 223 5.50 6.01 -14.08
CA TYR A 223 6.18 5.00 -14.90
C TYR A 223 5.70 5.04 -16.36
N GLY A 224 4.40 5.07 -16.60
CA GLY A 224 3.86 5.15 -17.96
C GLY A 224 4.30 6.41 -18.72
N ARG A 225 4.37 7.54 -18.02
CA ARG A 225 4.92 8.80 -18.56
C ARG A 225 6.41 8.67 -18.90
N LEU A 226 7.20 8.00 -18.05
CA LEU A 226 8.62 7.69 -18.33
C LEU A 226 8.79 6.78 -19.56
N ARG A 227 7.84 5.88 -19.81
CA ARG A 227 7.80 5.00 -21.00
C ARG A 227 7.32 5.72 -22.26
N GLY A 228 6.93 6.99 -22.16
CA GLY A 228 6.40 7.78 -23.27
C GLY A 228 4.98 7.39 -23.70
N TRP A 229 4.22 6.70 -22.84
CA TRP A 229 2.83 6.34 -23.14
C TRP A 229 1.93 7.57 -23.11
N ASN A 230 0.89 7.57 -23.96
CA ASN A 230 -0.13 8.60 -23.90
C ASN A 230 -1.10 8.26 -22.78
N LEU A 231 -0.94 8.89 -21.62
CA LEU A 231 -1.61 8.50 -20.38
C LEU A 231 -2.48 9.63 -19.84
N LEU A 232 -3.72 9.30 -19.47
CA LEU A 232 -4.61 10.19 -18.73
C LEU A 232 -4.94 9.57 -17.37
N PHE A 233 -4.53 10.22 -16.27
CA PHE A 233 -4.82 9.80 -14.91
C PHE A 233 -5.88 10.67 -14.25
N VAL A 234 -7.07 10.12 -14.02
CA VAL A 234 -8.19 10.81 -13.38
C VAL A 234 -8.63 10.14 -12.08
N CYS A 235 -9.05 10.96 -11.12
CA CYS A 235 -9.70 10.54 -9.88
C CYS A 235 -10.61 11.67 -9.40
N GLY A 236 -11.26 11.51 -8.27
CA GLY A 236 -12.11 12.52 -7.67
C GLY A 236 -12.78 12.01 -6.40
N THR A 237 -13.60 12.83 -5.78
CA THR A 237 -14.35 12.44 -4.58
C THR A 237 -15.72 11.85 -4.93
N ASP A 238 -16.07 10.74 -4.27
CA ASP A 238 -17.43 10.21 -4.23
C ASP A 238 -18.22 10.90 -3.11
N GLU A 239 -19.26 11.62 -3.50
CA GLU A 239 -19.91 12.63 -2.66
C GLU A 239 -21.35 12.31 -2.29
N TYR A 240 -22.00 11.39 -3.00
CA TYR A 240 -23.41 11.09 -2.78
C TYR A 240 -23.66 10.03 -1.71
N GLY A 241 -24.92 9.91 -1.30
CA GLY A 241 -25.38 8.86 -0.42
C GLY A 241 -25.60 9.27 1.04
N THR A 242 -26.15 8.33 1.80
CA THR A 242 -26.65 8.56 3.16
C THR A 242 -25.56 8.95 4.16
N ALA A 243 -24.32 8.48 3.94
CA ALA A 243 -23.20 8.76 4.83
C ALA A 243 -22.84 10.26 4.82
N THR A 244 -22.91 10.90 3.64
CA THR A 244 -22.74 12.36 3.49
C THR A 244 -23.86 13.12 4.19
N GLU A 245 -25.13 12.76 3.99
CA GLU A 245 -26.26 13.44 4.66
C GLU A 245 -26.15 13.36 6.20
N ASN A 246 -25.70 12.22 6.74
CA ASN A 246 -25.52 12.06 8.18
C ASN A 246 -24.35 12.90 8.69
N LYS A 247 -23.21 12.87 7.99
CA LYS A 247 -22.04 13.65 8.38
C LYS A 247 -22.32 15.16 8.30
N ALA A 248 -23.05 15.58 7.28
CA ALA A 248 -23.52 16.96 7.13
C ALA A 248 -24.36 17.38 8.35
N ARG A 249 -25.31 16.54 8.77
CA ARG A 249 -26.15 16.79 9.95
C ARG A 249 -25.33 16.84 11.25
N GLU A 250 -24.38 15.93 11.43
CA GLU A 250 -23.49 15.91 12.61
C GLU A 250 -22.66 17.19 12.72
N GLU A 251 -22.24 17.77 11.60
CA GLU A 251 -21.43 19.00 11.56
C GLU A 251 -22.27 20.28 11.42
N GLY A 252 -23.61 20.18 11.37
CA GLY A 252 -24.50 21.32 11.18
C GLY A 252 -24.37 22.00 9.80
N LEU A 253 -24.00 21.24 8.78
CA LEU A 253 -23.79 21.69 7.40
C LEU A 253 -24.82 21.08 6.44
N THR A 254 -24.95 21.66 5.24
CA THR A 254 -25.63 21.01 4.12
C THR A 254 -24.73 19.93 3.48
N PRO A 255 -25.29 18.95 2.76
CA PRO A 255 -24.50 17.96 2.02
C PRO A 255 -23.49 18.58 1.06
N GLN A 256 -23.85 19.62 0.30
CA GLN A 256 -22.92 20.32 -0.58
C GLN A 256 -21.75 20.95 0.19
N GLN A 257 -22.03 21.67 1.29
CA GLN A 257 -20.99 22.32 2.08
C GLN A 257 -19.99 21.34 2.68
N ILE A 258 -20.46 20.17 3.16
CA ILE A 258 -19.54 19.16 3.70
C ILE A 258 -18.70 18.52 2.58
N CYS A 259 -19.29 18.27 1.42
CA CYS A 259 -18.57 17.78 0.25
C CYS A 259 -17.49 18.78 -0.18
N ASP A 260 -17.82 20.08 -0.26
CA ASP A 260 -16.87 21.14 -0.65
C ASP A 260 -15.68 21.21 0.31
N LYS A 261 -15.98 21.18 1.62
CA LYS A 261 -14.97 21.17 2.69
C LYS A 261 -14.02 19.99 2.53
N TYR A 262 -14.55 18.78 2.42
CA TYR A 262 -13.71 17.60 2.42
C TYR A 262 -13.07 17.30 1.07
N HIS A 263 -13.67 17.68 -0.06
CA HIS A 263 -13.01 17.63 -1.36
C HIS A 263 -11.69 18.42 -1.34
N ALA A 264 -11.70 19.62 -0.76
CA ALA A 264 -10.48 20.41 -0.54
C ALA A 264 -9.48 19.69 0.38
N VAL A 265 -9.94 19.07 1.46
CA VAL A 265 -9.06 18.27 2.35
C VAL A 265 -8.40 17.11 1.59
N HIS A 266 -9.14 16.36 0.79
CA HIS A 266 -8.60 15.29 -0.05
C HIS A 266 -7.57 15.82 -1.04
N ALA A 267 -7.89 16.90 -1.76
CA ALA A 267 -6.98 17.51 -2.71
C ALA A 267 -5.65 17.93 -2.05
N CYS A 268 -5.70 18.62 -0.91
CA CYS A 268 -4.50 19.02 -0.18
C CYS A 268 -3.67 17.83 0.32
N ILE A 269 -4.31 16.74 0.78
CA ILE A 269 -3.60 15.53 1.19
C ILE A 269 -2.88 14.90 -0.01
N TYR A 270 -3.57 14.74 -1.13
CA TYR A 270 -3.00 14.09 -2.32
C TYR A 270 -1.91 14.95 -2.97
N GLU A 271 -2.04 16.27 -2.94
CA GLU A 271 -0.98 17.20 -3.33
C GLU A 271 0.27 17.04 -2.46
N TRP A 272 0.11 16.97 -1.13
CA TRP A 272 1.24 16.76 -0.22
C TRP A 272 1.91 15.39 -0.41
N PHE A 273 1.14 14.34 -0.68
CA PHE A 273 1.66 13.03 -1.09
C PHE A 273 2.20 13.01 -2.53
N GLN A 274 2.17 14.14 -3.24
CA GLN A 274 2.62 14.31 -4.62
C GLN A 274 1.95 13.34 -5.59
N ILE A 275 0.63 13.16 -5.47
CA ILE A 275 -0.15 12.41 -6.45
C ILE A 275 -0.37 13.29 -7.69
N ASP A 276 0.15 12.87 -8.83
CA ASP A 276 0.17 13.64 -10.08
C ASP A 276 -1.00 13.25 -10.99
N PHE A 277 -2.21 13.56 -10.50
CA PHE A 277 -3.44 13.48 -11.30
C PHE A 277 -3.37 14.47 -12.47
N ASP A 278 -3.84 14.06 -13.65
CA ASP A 278 -4.08 15.00 -14.74
C ASP A 278 -5.38 15.79 -14.51
N PHE A 279 -6.34 15.20 -13.79
CA PHE A 279 -7.53 15.89 -13.28
C PHE A 279 -8.11 15.20 -12.04
N PHE A 280 -8.38 15.98 -10.98
CA PHE A 280 -9.04 15.51 -9.74
C PHE A 280 -10.41 16.18 -9.61
N GLY A 281 -11.47 15.43 -9.94
CA GLY A 281 -12.84 15.95 -10.04
C GLY A 281 -13.77 15.54 -8.89
N ARG A 282 -15.07 15.58 -9.15
CA ARG A 282 -16.15 15.38 -8.18
C ARG A 282 -17.35 14.69 -8.83
N THR A 283 -18.10 13.89 -8.09
CA THR A 283 -19.34 13.27 -8.61
C THR A 283 -20.56 14.20 -8.56
N THR A 284 -20.52 15.31 -7.83
CA THR A 284 -21.63 16.27 -7.69
C THR A 284 -21.67 17.31 -8.82
N THR A 285 -21.75 16.86 -10.07
CA THR A 285 -21.73 17.75 -11.25
C THR A 285 -22.92 17.52 -12.19
N GLU A 286 -23.20 18.51 -13.05
CA GLU A 286 -24.22 18.38 -14.09
C GLU A 286 -23.90 17.23 -15.06
N LYS A 287 -22.62 17.07 -15.43
CA LYS A 287 -22.14 15.97 -16.28
C LYS A 287 -22.36 14.59 -15.66
N GLN A 288 -22.26 14.46 -14.33
CA GLN A 288 -22.64 13.20 -13.66
C GLN A 288 -24.11 12.90 -13.91
N THR A 289 -24.99 13.89 -13.71
CA THR A 289 -26.43 13.72 -13.90
C THR A 289 -26.76 13.35 -15.33
N GLU A 290 -26.20 14.08 -16.30
CA GLU A 290 -26.41 13.83 -17.73
C GLU A 290 -26.01 12.40 -18.13
N ILE A 291 -24.78 11.98 -17.78
CA ILE A 291 -24.22 10.70 -18.22
C ILE A 291 -24.91 9.53 -17.49
N ALA A 292 -25.15 9.64 -16.18
CA ALA A 292 -25.83 8.59 -15.43
C ALA A 292 -27.28 8.38 -15.94
N GLN A 293 -27.99 9.47 -16.24
CA GLN A 293 -29.33 9.41 -16.82
C GLN A 293 -29.30 8.84 -18.26
N ASN A 294 -28.27 9.14 -19.06
CA ASN A 294 -28.11 8.56 -20.39
C ASN A 294 -27.93 7.03 -20.33
N ILE A 295 -27.03 6.54 -19.46
CA ILE A 295 -26.79 5.10 -19.26
C ILE A 295 -28.07 4.43 -18.76
N PHE A 296 -28.76 5.03 -17.79
CA PHE A 296 -30.05 4.56 -17.29
C PHE A 296 -31.08 4.38 -18.42
N TRP A 297 -31.26 5.39 -19.28
CA TRP A 297 -32.26 5.32 -20.34
C TRP A 297 -31.92 4.27 -21.40
N ARG A 298 -30.65 4.03 -21.68
CA ARG A 298 -30.21 2.95 -22.57
C ARG A 298 -30.51 1.58 -21.97
N LEU A 299 -30.18 1.37 -20.69
CA LEU A 299 -30.51 0.14 -19.95
C LEU A 299 -32.02 -0.11 -19.92
N HIS A 300 -32.81 0.95 -19.67
CA HIS A 300 -34.27 0.90 -19.70
C HIS A 300 -34.79 0.49 -21.08
N LYS A 301 -34.33 1.16 -22.15
CA LYS A 301 -34.72 0.89 -23.54
C LYS A 301 -34.43 -0.55 -23.96
N HIS A 302 -33.33 -1.13 -23.46
CA HIS A 302 -32.93 -2.51 -23.78
C HIS A 302 -33.53 -3.57 -22.83
N GLY A 303 -34.40 -3.18 -21.89
CA GLY A 303 -35.11 -4.13 -21.02
C GLY A 303 -34.26 -4.76 -19.91
N PHE A 304 -33.19 -4.08 -19.48
CA PHE A 304 -32.29 -4.51 -18.40
C PHE A 304 -32.65 -3.94 -17.02
N LEU A 305 -33.76 -3.21 -16.93
CA LEU A 305 -34.28 -2.69 -15.67
C LEU A 305 -35.60 -3.38 -15.32
N VAL A 306 -35.75 -3.74 -14.05
CA VAL A 306 -37.00 -4.29 -13.50
C VAL A 306 -37.48 -3.46 -12.33
N GLU A 307 -38.79 -3.34 -12.18
CA GLU A 307 -39.42 -2.69 -11.04
C GLU A 307 -39.84 -3.74 -10.01
N ASP A 308 -39.56 -3.47 -8.74
CA ASP A 308 -40.09 -4.24 -7.63
C ASP A 308 -40.42 -3.31 -6.45
N THR A 309 -41.26 -3.79 -5.54
CA THR A 309 -41.68 -3.03 -4.36
C THR A 309 -41.02 -3.60 -3.12
N VAL A 310 -40.35 -2.74 -2.35
CA VAL A 310 -39.69 -3.14 -1.10
C VAL A 310 -40.48 -2.58 0.07
N GLU A 311 -40.80 -3.43 1.04
CA GLU A 311 -41.37 -2.98 2.30
C GLU A 311 -40.26 -2.40 3.20
N GLN A 312 -40.46 -1.17 3.64
CA GLN A 312 -39.49 -0.47 4.47
C GLN A 312 -40.20 0.28 5.60
N LEU A 313 -39.50 0.44 6.72
CA LEU A 313 -39.98 1.28 7.82
C LEU A 313 -39.80 2.75 7.46
N ARG A 314 -40.88 3.53 7.48
CA ARG A 314 -40.89 4.99 7.31
C ARG A 314 -41.21 5.66 8.64
N CYS A 315 -40.36 6.59 9.04
CA CYS A 315 -40.67 7.49 10.14
C CYS A 315 -41.43 8.70 9.62
N GLU A 316 -42.70 8.85 10.02
CA GLU A 316 -43.54 9.98 9.59
C GLU A 316 -43.09 11.30 10.21
N SER A 317 -42.54 11.29 11.43
CA SER A 317 -42.01 12.51 12.05
C SER A 317 -40.71 12.99 11.39
N CYS A 318 -39.81 12.07 11.01
CA CYS A 318 -38.59 12.41 10.28
C CYS A 318 -38.80 12.50 8.76
N GLN A 319 -40.01 12.23 8.27
CA GLN A 319 -40.39 12.21 6.84
C GLN A 319 -39.40 11.44 5.95
N ARG A 320 -38.94 10.27 6.41
CA ARG A 320 -37.95 9.45 5.67
C ARG A 320 -38.09 7.96 5.94
N PHE A 321 -37.64 7.16 4.99
CA PHE A 321 -37.40 5.74 5.22
C PHE A 321 -36.18 5.54 6.12
N LEU A 322 -36.24 4.53 6.99
CA LEU A 322 -35.21 4.22 7.96
C LEU A 322 -34.35 3.07 7.45
N ALA A 323 -33.05 3.29 7.38
CA ALA A 323 -32.08 2.21 7.26
C ALA A 323 -32.04 1.42 8.57
N ASP A 324 -31.68 0.13 8.50
CA ASP A 324 -31.64 -0.80 9.64
C ASP A 324 -30.91 -0.25 10.88
N ARG A 325 -29.81 0.48 10.67
CA ARG A 325 -29.02 1.13 11.73
C ARG A 325 -29.78 2.21 12.52
N PHE A 326 -30.84 2.77 11.94
CA PHE A 326 -31.71 3.79 12.54
C PHE A 326 -33.00 3.20 13.09
N VAL A 327 -33.12 1.88 13.10
CA VAL A 327 -34.24 1.15 13.69
C VAL A 327 -33.71 0.35 14.88
N GLU A 328 -34.36 0.52 16.02
CA GLU A 328 -34.25 -0.33 17.20
C GLU A 328 -35.62 -0.96 17.46
N GLY A 329 -35.69 -2.12 18.09
CA GLY A 329 -36.95 -2.71 18.51
C GLY A 329 -36.78 -4.05 19.20
N THR A 330 -37.89 -4.67 19.56
CA THR A 330 -37.90 -5.97 20.21
C THR A 330 -37.68 -7.11 19.21
N CYS A 331 -36.66 -7.93 19.45
CA CYS A 331 -36.34 -9.09 18.63
C CYS A 331 -37.52 -10.07 18.56
N PRO A 332 -37.99 -10.47 17.36
CA PRO A 332 -39.12 -11.38 17.22
C PRO A 332 -38.84 -12.81 17.69
N HIS A 333 -37.57 -13.17 17.91
CA HIS A 333 -37.13 -14.53 18.24
C HIS A 333 -36.75 -14.75 19.71
N CYS A 334 -36.09 -13.78 20.34
CA CYS A 334 -35.61 -13.92 21.73
C CYS A 334 -36.12 -12.82 22.67
N SER A 335 -37.01 -11.95 22.18
CA SER A 335 -37.62 -10.84 22.91
C SER A 335 -36.61 -9.85 23.51
N TYR A 336 -35.41 -9.74 22.93
CA TYR A 336 -34.43 -8.70 23.30
C TYR A 336 -34.96 -7.32 22.87
N PRO A 337 -35.14 -6.35 23.78
CA PRO A 337 -35.86 -5.10 23.49
C PRO A 337 -35.08 -4.09 22.62
N GLU A 338 -33.76 -4.27 22.48
CA GLU A 338 -32.87 -3.33 21.79
C GLU A 338 -32.20 -3.97 20.57
N ALA A 339 -32.91 -4.85 19.86
CA ALA A 339 -32.40 -5.42 18.62
C ALA A 339 -32.35 -4.35 17.51
N ARG A 340 -31.31 -4.44 16.67
CA ARG A 340 -31.13 -3.55 15.53
C ARG A 340 -31.91 -4.09 14.33
N GLY A 341 -32.18 -3.23 13.34
CA GLY A 341 -32.94 -3.62 12.14
C GLY A 341 -32.30 -4.70 11.27
N ASP A 342 -31.01 -4.96 11.43
CA ASP A 342 -30.22 -5.92 10.65
C ASP A 342 -29.87 -7.19 11.45
N GLN A 343 -29.73 -7.05 12.77
CA GLN A 343 -29.23 -8.12 13.63
C GLN A 343 -29.67 -7.92 15.10
N CYS A 344 -30.02 -9.01 15.77
CA CYS A 344 -30.17 -9.02 17.22
C CYS A 344 -28.83 -9.33 17.90
N ASP A 345 -28.29 -8.40 18.67
CA ASP A 345 -27.00 -8.57 19.36
C ASP A 345 -27.04 -9.62 20.49
N LYS A 346 -28.23 -9.96 21.02
CA LYS A 346 -28.38 -10.98 22.08
C LYS A 346 -28.34 -12.42 21.54
N CYS A 347 -29.07 -12.71 20.46
CA CYS A 347 -29.15 -14.06 19.90
C CYS A 347 -28.35 -14.25 18.61
N GLY A 348 -27.70 -13.19 18.10
CA GLY A 348 -26.85 -13.19 16.92
C GLY A 348 -27.58 -13.31 15.58
N ARG A 349 -28.91 -13.51 15.58
CA ARG A 349 -29.69 -13.77 14.37
C ARG A 349 -29.86 -12.51 13.53
N LEU A 350 -29.64 -12.65 12.22
CA LEU A 350 -29.96 -11.64 11.21
C LEU A 350 -31.47 -11.58 11.01
N ILE A 351 -32.01 -10.37 10.98
CA ILE A 351 -33.44 -10.08 10.84
C ILE A 351 -33.64 -8.94 9.86
N ASN A 352 -34.82 -8.84 9.25
CA ASN A 352 -35.18 -7.63 8.50
C ASN A 352 -35.84 -6.62 9.44
N ALA A 353 -35.61 -5.33 9.22
CA ALA A 353 -36.11 -4.30 10.14
C ALA A 353 -37.64 -4.30 10.29
N VAL A 354 -38.37 -4.70 9.24
CA VAL A 354 -39.84 -4.85 9.25
C VAL A 354 -40.33 -6.00 10.15
N GLU A 355 -39.45 -6.93 10.53
CA GLU A 355 -39.78 -8.06 11.42
C GLU A 355 -39.66 -7.69 12.91
N LEU A 356 -39.07 -6.54 13.23
CA LEU A 356 -38.96 -6.07 14.61
C LEU A 356 -40.34 -5.80 15.21
N ARG A 357 -40.54 -6.26 16.45
CA ARG A 357 -41.72 -5.89 17.24
C ARG A 357 -41.46 -4.53 17.88
N GLU A 358 -42.48 -3.67 17.90
CA GLU A 358 -42.37 -2.32 18.48
C GLU A 358 -41.15 -1.55 17.93
N PRO A 359 -41.00 -1.42 16.61
CA PRO A 359 -39.86 -0.70 16.06
C PRO A 359 -39.89 0.76 16.52
N GLN A 360 -38.72 1.34 16.75
CA GLN A 360 -38.51 2.73 17.09
C GLN A 360 -37.46 3.34 16.17
N CYS A 361 -37.70 4.58 15.77
CA CYS A 361 -36.69 5.40 15.12
C CYS A 361 -35.63 5.85 16.13
N LYS A 362 -34.35 5.49 15.94
CA LYS A 362 -33.26 5.95 16.81
C LYS A 362 -33.13 7.48 16.90
N VAL A 363 -33.62 8.21 15.89
CA VAL A 363 -33.46 9.66 15.81
C VAL A 363 -34.50 10.42 16.61
N CYS A 364 -35.78 10.09 16.47
CA CYS A 364 -36.87 10.82 17.13
C CYS A 364 -37.64 9.99 18.17
N ARG A 365 -37.27 8.71 18.36
CA ARG A 365 -37.91 7.73 19.25
C ARG A 365 -39.38 7.43 18.95
N GLN A 366 -39.92 7.93 17.83
CA GLN A 366 -41.27 7.61 17.36
C GLN A 366 -41.33 6.25 16.66
N THR A 367 -42.51 5.62 16.69
CA THR A 367 -42.78 4.35 16.02
C THR A 367 -42.87 4.56 14.50
N PRO A 368 -42.01 3.93 13.69
CA PRO A 368 -42.12 3.97 12.25
C PRO A 368 -43.22 3.02 11.75
N VAL A 369 -43.75 3.30 10.56
CA VAL A 369 -44.79 2.52 9.89
C VAL A 369 -44.20 1.78 8.69
N VAL A 370 -44.64 0.55 8.45
CA VAL A 370 -44.28 -0.17 7.22
C VAL A 370 -44.96 0.51 6.04
N ARG A 371 -44.18 0.86 5.03
CA ARG A 371 -44.65 1.44 3.76
C ARG A 371 -43.95 0.71 2.62
N SER A 372 -44.74 0.35 1.61
CA SER A 372 -44.23 -0.23 0.38
C SER A 372 -43.67 0.89 -0.51
N SER A 373 -42.43 0.72 -0.96
CA SER A 373 -41.69 1.70 -1.76
C SER A 373 -41.25 1.07 -3.07
N LYS A 374 -41.64 1.64 -4.21
CA LYS A 374 -41.21 1.16 -5.53
C LYS A 374 -39.73 1.43 -5.76
N HIS A 375 -39.02 0.48 -6.35
CA HIS A 375 -37.60 0.57 -6.66
C HIS A 375 -37.29 -0.01 -8.04
N LEU A 376 -36.30 0.58 -8.71
CA LEU A 376 -35.70 0.03 -9.93
C LEU A 376 -34.49 -0.82 -9.60
N PHE A 377 -34.34 -1.93 -10.31
CA PHE A 377 -33.26 -2.88 -10.18
C PHE A 377 -32.60 -3.09 -11.53
N LEU A 378 -31.27 -3.16 -11.54
CA LEU A 378 -30.49 -3.63 -12.68
C LEU A 378 -30.56 -5.15 -12.72
N ASP A 379 -31.08 -5.70 -13.82
CA ASP A 379 -31.26 -7.13 -14.07
C ASP A 379 -29.93 -7.78 -14.49
N LEU A 380 -29.02 -7.89 -13.51
CA LEU A 380 -27.73 -8.56 -13.70
C LEU A 380 -27.82 -9.99 -14.28
N PRO A 381 -28.80 -10.84 -13.88
CA PRO A 381 -28.95 -12.17 -14.50
C PRO A 381 -29.04 -12.13 -16.02
N LYS A 382 -29.76 -11.17 -16.61
CA LYS A 382 -29.86 -11.03 -18.07
C LYS A 382 -28.55 -10.60 -18.74
N LEU A 383 -27.69 -9.92 -18.00
CA LEU A 383 -26.41 -9.39 -18.49
C LEU A 383 -25.24 -10.35 -18.24
N GLU A 384 -25.43 -11.36 -17.38
CA GLU A 384 -24.41 -12.33 -16.99
C GLU A 384 -23.71 -13.00 -18.18
N PRO A 385 -24.40 -13.49 -19.23
CA PRO A 385 -23.70 -14.13 -20.36
C PRO A 385 -22.77 -13.19 -21.14
N GLN A 386 -23.16 -11.92 -21.29
CA GLN A 386 -22.32 -10.91 -21.97
C GLN A 386 -21.12 -10.52 -21.09
N LEU A 387 -21.34 -10.46 -19.78
CA LEU A 387 -20.30 -10.19 -18.80
C LEU A 387 -19.24 -11.30 -18.81
N GLU A 388 -19.64 -12.57 -18.76
CA GLU A 388 -18.74 -13.72 -18.82
C GLU A 388 -17.87 -13.70 -20.08
N GLN A 389 -18.48 -13.48 -21.25
CA GLN A 389 -17.75 -13.38 -22.51
C GLN A 389 -16.72 -12.23 -22.52
N TRP A 390 -17.02 -11.11 -21.86
CA TRP A 390 -16.06 -10.02 -21.71
C TRP A 390 -14.97 -10.37 -20.69
N LEU A 391 -15.32 -10.96 -19.54
CA LEU A 391 -14.37 -11.35 -18.48
C LEU A 391 -13.37 -12.39 -18.97
N ASP A 392 -13.79 -13.39 -19.75
CA ASP A 392 -12.89 -14.39 -20.31
C ASP A 392 -11.81 -13.76 -21.20
N ARG A 393 -12.19 -12.74 -21.99
CA ARG A 393 -11.26 -11.98 -22.81
C ARG A 393 -10.37 -11.06 -21.95
N SER A 394 -10.97 -10.23 -21.09
CA SER A 394 -10.25 -9.23 -20.29
C SER A 394 -9.28 -9.88 -19.29
N THR A 395 -9.64 -10.99 -18.66
CA THR A 395 -8.78 -11.65 -17.66
C THR A 395 -7.71 -12.57 -18.25
N SER A 396 -7.83 -12.97 -19.52
CA SER A 396 -6.82 -13.76 -20.24
C SER A 396 -5.75 -12.88 -20.89
N THR A 397 -6.13 -11.70 -21.38
CA THR A 397 -5.19 -10.75 -21.99
C THR A 397 -4.68 -9.70 -21.01
N GLY A 398 -5.46 -9.39 -19.96
CA GLY A 398 -5.15 -8.38 -18.96
C GLY A 398 -4.48 -8.94 -17.70
N ASP A 399 -3.50 -8.20 -17.20
CA ASP A 399 -2.82 -8.43 -15.92
C ASP A 399 -3.68 -8.05 -14.70
N TRP A 400 -4.87 -8.64 -14.56
CA TRP A 400 -5.66 -8.49 -13.34
C TRP A 400 -4.98 -9.17 -12.16
N THR A 401 -5.08 -8.58 -10.98
CA THR A 401 -4.55 -9.19 -9.75
C THR A 401 -5.31 -10.47 -9.39
N ALA A 402 -4.62 -11.42 -8.76
CA ALA A 402 -5.17 -12.74 -8.47
C ALA A 402 -6.43 -12.67 -7.58
N ASN A 403 -6.41 -11.81 -6.56
CA ASN A 403 -7.54 -11.54 -5.69
C ASN A 403 -8.76 -10.99 -6.46
N ALA A 404 -8.56 -10.06 -7.41
CA ALA A 404 -9.62 -9.52 -8.23
C ALA A 404 -10.29 -10.60 -9.10
N LYS A 405 -9.48 -11.47 -9.72
CA LYS A 405 -9.98 -12.63 -10.47
C LYS A 405 -10.78 -13.59 -9.58
N GLN A 406 -10.28 -13.88 -8.38
CA GLN A 406 -10.94 -14.79 -7.44
C GLN A 406 -12.28 -14.24 -6.93
N ILE A 407 -12.33 -12.97 -6.52
CA ILE A 407 -13.54 -12.32 -6.03
C ILE A 407 -14.61 -12.30 -7.14
N THR A 408 -14.21 -11.94 -8.35
CA THR A 408 -15.13 -11.89 -9.51
C THR A 408 -15.71 -13.26 -9.84
N ARG A 409 -14.87 -14.31 -9.88
CA ARG A 409 -15.33 -15.69 -10.10
C ARG A 409 -16.27 -16.19 -9.01
N SER A 410 -16.04 -15.80 -7.75
CA SER A 410 -16.95 -16.15 -6.66
C SER A 410 -18.34 -15.54 -6.87
N TRP A 411 -18.42 -14.29 -7.31
CA TRP A 411 -19.69 -13.62 -7.60
C TRP A 411 -20.46 -14.27 -8.75
N LEU A 412 -19.77 -14.69 -9.81
CA LEU A 412 -20.38 -15.41 -10.93
C LEU A 412 -20.87 -16.80 -10.51
N ARG A 413 -20.03 -17.56 -9.80
CA ARG A 413 -20.39 -18.92 -9.33
C ARG A 413 -21.65 -18.93 -8.48
N ASP A 414 -21.85 -17.91 -7.65
CA ASP A 414 -23.02 -17.82 -6.76
C ASP A 414 -24.30 -17.37 -7.50
N GLY A 415 -24.19 -17.00 -8.79
CA GLY A 415 -25.25 -16.47 -9.65
C GLY A 415 -25.55 -15.00 -9.39
N LEU A 416 -25.57 -14.18 -10.44
CA LEU A 416 -25.89 -12.76 -10.27
C LEU A 416 -27.37 -12.59 -9.96
N LYS A 417 -27.68 -11.60 -9.10
CA LYS A 417 -29.05 -11.27 -8.69
C LYS A 417 -29.37 -9.83 -9.10
N PRO A 418 -30.64 -9.49 -9.37
CA PRO A 418 -31.03 -8.11 -9.61
C PRO A 418 -30.59 -7.21 -8.45
N ARG A 419 -30.00 -6.05 -8.77
CA ARG A 419 -29.48 -5.11 -7.75
C ARG A 419 -30.26 -3.80 -7.80
N CYS A 420 -30.78 -3.37 -6.65
CA CYS A 420 -31.54 -2.13 -6.54
C CYS A 420 -30.63 -0.92 -6.80
N ILE A 421 -30.97 -0.14 -7.83
CA ILE A 421 -30.22 1.05 -8.28
C ILE A 421 -30.86 2.37 -7.83
N THR A 422 -31.89 2.34 -6.99
CA THR A 422 -32.60 3.56 -6.51
C THR A 422 -32.64 3.63 -4.99
N ARG A 423 -32.66 4.83 -4.43
CA ARG A 423 -32.78 5.07 -2.98
C ARG A 423 -33.70 6.24 -2.68
N ASP A 424 -34.39 6.14 -1.56
CA ASP A 424 -35.20 7.22 -0.98
C ASP A 424 -34.32 8.22 -0.21
N LEU A 425 -33.46 8.93 -0.95
CA LEU A 425 -32.60 9.99 -0.43
C LEU A 425 -32.85 11.28 -1.19
N LYS A 426 -32.44 12.41 -0.60
CA LYS A 426 -32.48 13.70 -1.29
C LYS A 426 -31.11 14.02 -1.91
N TRP A 427 -30.02 13.54 -1.31
CA TRP A 427 -28.65 13.76 -1.81
C TRP A 427 -28.15 12.62 -2.72
N GLY A 428 -28.32 12.80 -4.03
CA GLY A 428 -27.92 11.84 -5.06
C GLY A 428 -28.32 12.32 -6.46
N THR A 429 -27.86 11.62 -7.49
CA THR A 429 -28.29 11.88 -8.87
C THR A 429 -29.78 11.56 -9.04
N PRO A 430 -30.64 12.50 -9.51
CA PRO A 430 -32.06 12.27 -9.62
C PRO A 430 -32.41 11.23 -10.70
N VAL A 431 -33.40 10.38 -10.42
CA VAL A 431 -33.88 9.38 -11.38
C VAL A 431 -34.81 10.06 -12.38
N PRO A 432 -34.57 9.97 -13.70
CA PRO A 432 -35.33 10.70 -14.71
C PRO A 432 -36.65 10.00 -15.06
N HIS A 433 -37.34 9.39 -14.10
CA HIS A 433 -38.58 8.64 -14.34
C HIS A 433 -39.75 9.24 -13.53
N PRO A 434 -40.95 9.45 -14.13
CA PRO A 434 -42.07 10.10 -13.45
C PRO A 434 -42.48 9.46 -12.12
N ASP A 435 -42.38 8.13 -12.03
CA ASP A 435 -42.73 7.37 -10.81
C ASP A 435 -41.65 7.42 -9.71
N PHE A 436 -40.48 8.00 -10.00
CA PHE A 436 -39.31 8.02 -9.11
C PHE A 436 -38.80 9.45 -8.83
N LYS A 437 -39.65 10.48 -9.01
CA LYS A 437 -39.28 11.91 -8.86
C LYS A 437 -38.66 12.28 -7.51
N GLU A 438 -39.02 11.58 -6.44
CA GLU A 438 -38.50 11.83 -5.09
C GLU A 438 -37.31 10.92 -4.71
N LYS A 439 -36.79 10.16 -5.66
CA LYS A 439 -35.71 9.18 -5.47
C LYS A 439 -34.48 9.58 -6.26
N VAL A 440 -33.35 9.08 -5.79
CA VAL A 440 -32.05 9.24 -6.43
C VAL A 440 -31.49 7.88 -6.81
N PHE A 441 -30.52 7.86 -7.72
CA PHE A 441 -29.73 6.66 -7.96
C PHE A 441 -28.96 6.25 -6.71
N TYR A 442 -28.82 4.94 -6.54
CA TYR A 442 -27.98 4.39 -5.50
C TYR A 442 -26.51 4.64 -5.86
N VAL A 443 -25.73 5.16 -4.92
CA VAL A 443 -24.32 5.52 -5.12
C VAL A 443 -23.49 4.40 -5.75
N TRP A 444 -23.75 3.14 -5.45
CA TRP A 444 -22.99 2.03 -6.03
C TRP A 444 -23.36 1.69 -7.49
N PHE A 445 -24.42 2.30 -8.04
CA PHE A 445 -24.71 2.29 -9.47
C PHE A 445 -23.97 3.43 -10.19
N ASP A 446 -24.02 4.66 -9.68
CA ASP A 446 -23.51 5.83 -10.40
C ASP A 446 -22.13 6.35 -9.95
N ALA A 447 -21.57 5.90 -8.82
CA ALA A 447 -20.20 6.27 -8.42
C ALA A 447 -19.15 5.85 -9.46
N PRO A 448 -19.18 4.64 -10.06
CA PRO A 448 -18.28 4.30 -11.15
C PRO A 448 -18.52 5.13 -12.43
N ILE A 449 -19.75 5.63 -12.66
CA ILE A 449 -20.04 6.60 -13.74
C ILE A 449 -19.32 7.93 -13.48
N GLY A 450 -18.96 8.19 -12.21
CA GLY A 450 -18.09 9.28 -11.79
C GLY A 450 -16.79 9.37 -12.60
N TYR A 451 -16.17 8.25 -13.02
CA TYR A 451 -14.95 8.31 -13.83
C TYR A 451 -15.20 8.97 -15.20
N LEU A 452 -16.36 8.69 -15.82
CA LEU A 452 -16.76 9.26 -17.10
C LEU A 452 -17.06 10.75 -16.93
N SER A 453 -17.85 11.11 -15.92
CA SER A 453 -18.25 12.49 -15.67
C SER A 453 -17.08 13.38 -15.24
N ILE A 454 -16.14 12.87 -14.45
CA ILE A 454 -14.89 13.55 -14.12
C ILE A 454 -14.09 13.82 -15.41
N THR A 455 -13.99 12.83 -16.31
CA THR A 455 -13.31 13.02 -17.59
C THR A 455 -14.06 14.00 -18.51
N ALA A 456 -15.39 14.01 -18.47
CA ALA A 456 -16.23 14.95 -19.21
C ALA A 456 -16.11 16.39 -18.71
N ASN A 457 -15.89 16.59 -17.41
CA ASN A 457 -15.56 17.91 -16.86
C ASN A 457 -14.12 18.35 -17.16
N TYR A 458 -13.24 17.41 -17.47
CA TYR A 458 -11.87 17.69 -17.93
C TYR A 458 -11.80 18.06 -19.42
N THR A 459 -12.62 17.41 -20.26
CA THR A 459 -12.66 17.67 -21.70
C THR A 459 -13.99 17.27 -22.32
N ASP A 460 -14.51 18.09 -23.24
CA ASP A 460 -15.70 17.78 -24.02
C ASP A 460 -15.53 16.53 -24.91
N GLN A 461 -14.29 16.15 -25.22
CA GLN A 461 -13.96 14.98 -26.04
C GLN A 461 -13.76 13.69 -25.23
N TRP A 462 -14.33 13.61 -24.01
CA TRP A 462 -14.16 12.48 -23.08
C TRP A 462 -14.56 11.11 -23.67
N GLU A 463 -15.50 11.09 -24.63
CA GLU A 463 -15.92 9.87 -25.31
C GLU A 463 -14.76 9.23 -26.11
N LYS A 464 -13.76 10.00 -26.54
CA LYS A 464 -12.55 9.43 -27.16
C LYS A 464 -11.80 8.49 -26.23
N TRP A 465 -11.87 8.72 -24.91
CA TRP A 465 -11.29 7.85 -23.89
C TRP A 465 -12.25 6.72 -23.48
N TRP A 466 -13.51 7.06 -23.22
CA TRP A 466 -14.47 6.16 -22.59
C TRP A 466 -15.37 5.39 -23.56
N LYS A 467 -15.38 5.70 -24.86
CA LYS A 467 -16.16 5.00 -25.90
C LYS A 467 -15.28 4.57 -27.09
N ASN A 468 -14.06 4.14 -26.78
CA ASN A 468 -13.03 3.80 -27.77
C ASN A 468 -12.18 2.58 -27.34
N PRO A 469 -12.82 1.41 -27.10
CA PRO A 469 -12.13 0.22 -26.59
C PRO A 469 -11.05 -0.34 -27.53
N SER A 470 -11.03 0.08 -28.80
CA SER A 470 -10.02 -0.37 -29.77
C SER A 470 -8.68 0.39 -29.67
N GLN A 471 -8.67 1.59 -29.09
CA GLN A 471 -7.45 2.39 -28.94
C GLN A 471 -7.03 2.61 -27.48
N VAL A 472 -7.91 2.35 -26.51
CA VAL A 472 -7.70 2.69 -25.09
C VAL A 472 -7.61 1.43 -24.23
N GLU A 473 -6.53 1.34 -23.46
CA GLU A 473 -6.37 0.37 -22.37
C GLU A 473 -6.77 1.04 -21.05
N LEU A 474 -7.74 0.46 -20.33
CA LEU A 474 -8.22 1.00 -19.06
C LEU A 474 -7.61 0.23 -17.88
N TYR A 475 -6.91 0.95 -17.01
CA TYR A 475 -6.40 0.46 -15.73
C TYR A 475 -7.22 1.07 -14.57
N ASN A 476 -7.72 0.22 -13.67
CA ASN A 476 -8.42 0.68 -12.46
C ASN A 476 -7.69 0.18 -11.22
N PHE A 477 -7.30 1.11 -10.34
CA PHE A 477 -6.60 0.82 -9.08
C PHE A 477 -7.54 0.99 -7.89
N MET A 478 -7.66 -0.04 -7.06
CA MET A 478 -8.58 -0.04 -5.92
C MET A 478 -8.18 -1.03 -4.82
N ALA A 479 -8.84 -0.95 -3.68
CA ALA A 479 -8.84 -2.03 -2.68
C ALA A 479 -9.84 -3.14 -3.04
N LYS A 480 -9.64 -4.33 -2.48
CA LYS A 480 -10.39 -5.56 -2.82
C LYS A 480 -11.92 -5.49 -2.65
N ASP A 481 -12.40 -4.61 -1.77
CA ASP A 481 -13.83 -4.35 -1.52
C ASP A 481 -14.54 -3.71 -2.72
N ASN A 482 -13.83 -2.94 -3.53
CA ASN A 482 -14.40 -2.29 -4.71
C ASN A 482 -14.48 -3.18 -5.95
N VAL A 483 -13.86 -4.38 -5.92
CA VAL A 483 -13.76 -5.28 -7.08
C VAL A 483 -15.13 -5.60 -7.69
N PRO A 484 -16.17 -6.04 -6.94
CA PRO A 484 -17.45 -6.42 -7.55
C PRO A 484 -18.12 -5.28 -8.33
N PHE A 485 -17.92 -4.03 -7.92
CA PHE A 485 -18.50 -2.88 -8.61
C PHE A 485 -17.83 -2.61 -9.95
N HIS A 486 -16.54 -2.93 -10.07
CA HIS A 486 -15.74 -2.66 -11.27
C HIS A 486 -15.55 -3.88 -12.18
N SER A 487 -15.79 -5.09 -11.66
CA SER A 487 -15.75 -6.33 -12.46
C SER A 487 -17.13 -6.88 -12.82
N VAL A 488 -18.20 -6.45 -12.15
CA VAL A 488 -19.58 -6.93 -12.40
C VAL A 488 -20.53 -5.77 -12.67
N VAL A 489 -20.83 -4.94 -11.66
CA VAL A 489 -21.95 -3.98 -11.73
C VAL A 489 -21.75 -2.94 -12.84
N PHE A 490 -20.59 -2.30 -12.87
CA PHE A 490 -20.29 -1.26 -13.85
C PHE A 490 -20.10 -1.81 -15.26
N PRO A 491 -19.32 -2.90 -15.49
CA PRO A 491 -19.28 -3.54 -16.80
C PRO A 491 -20.66 -3.99 -17.31
N CYS A 492 -21.52 -4.57 -16.47
CA CYS A 492 -22.90 -4.90 -16.86
C CYS A 492 -23.68 -3.65 -17.29
N SER A 493 -23.56 -2.55 -16.55
CA SER A 493 -24.22 -1.28 -16.87
C SER A 493 -23.76 -0.72 -18.23
N LEU A 494 -22.46 -0.77 -18.51
CA LEU A 494 -21.88 -0.30 -19.76
C LEU A 494 -22.18 -1.22 -20.96
N LEU A 495 -22.10 -2.54 -20.77
CA LEU A 495 -22.46 -3.55 -21.77
C LEU A 495 -23.94 -3.44 -22.14
N GLY A 496 -24.82 -3.37 -21.13
CA GLY A 496 -26.26 -3.23 -21.34
C GLY A 496 -26.67 -1.89 -21.97
N ALA A 497 -25.87 -0.84 -21.80
CA ALA A 497 -26.07 0.43 -22.48
C ALA A 497 -25.78 0.37 -24.00
N GLN A 498 -24.99 -0.62 -24.45
CA GLN A 498 -24.65 -0.86 -25.86
C GLN A 498 -24.17 0.39 -26.60
N ASP A 499 -23.20 1.10 -26.02
CA ASP A 499 -22.72 2.39 -26.54
C ASP A 499 -21.19 2.41 -26.77
N ASN A 500 -20.63 1.27 -27.13
CA ASN A 500 -19.20 1.09 -27.43
C ASN A 500 -18.25 1.57 -26.31
N TYR A 501 -18.64 1.37 -25.05
CA TYR A 501 -17.83 1.81 -23.91
C TYR A 501 -16.49 1.07 -23.79
N THR A 502 -15.45 1.80 -23.39
CA THR A 502 -14.18 1.26 -22.93
C THR A 502 -14.39 0.58 -21.57
N LEU A 503 -14.15 -0.72 -21.52
CA LEU A 503 -14.22 -1.53 -20.30
C LEU A 503 -12.82 -1.76 -19.72
N VAL A 504 -12.74 -2.11 -18.43
CA VAL A 504 -11.46 -2.31 -17.76
C VAL A 504 -10.64 -3.42 -18.42
N SER A 505 -9.41 -3.09 -18.79
CA SER A 505 -8.41 -4.01 -19.33
C SER A 505 -7.61 -4.65 -18.20
N HIS A 506 -7.24 -3.87 -17.19
CA HIS A 506 -6.44 -4.31 -16.05
C HIS A 506 -7.06 -3.83 -14.73
N LEU A 507 -7.62 -4.77 -13.95
CA LEU A 507 -8.14 -4.48 -12.62
C LEU A 507 -7.07 -4.77 -11.56
N VAL A 508 -6.52 -3.71 -10.96
CA VAL A 508 -5.43 -3.80 -9.98
C VAL A 508 -6.00 -3.60 -8.57
N ALA A 509 -6.26 -4.71 -7.89
CA ALA A 509 -6.80 -4.71 -6.53
C ALA A 509 -5.74 -5.06 -5.49
N THR A 510 -5.59 -4.24 -4.45
CA THR A 510 -4.72 -4.56 -3.30
C THR A 510 -5.49 -5.21 -2.15
N GLU A 511 -4.75 -5.95 -1.33
CA GLU A 511 -5.19 -6.34 0.01
C GLU A 511 -5.15 -5.14 0.97
N TYR A 512 -5.49 -5.34 2.25
CA TYR A 512 -5.54 -4.23 3.21
C TYR A 512 -4.17 -3.92 3.81
N LEU A 513 -3.93 -2.64 4.07
CA LEU A 513 -2.89 -2.19 4.98
C LEU A 513 -3.49 -2.02 6.38
N ASN A 514 -3.00 -2.81 7.33
CA ASN A 514 -3.26 -2.68 8.76
C ASN A 514 -2.29 -1.65 9.39
N TYR A 515 -2.56 -1.24 10.61
CA TYR A 515 -1.75 -0.30 11.37
C TYR A 515 -1.25 -0.97 12.65
N GLU A 516 0.06 -1.20 12.74
CA GLU A 516 0.69 -2.03 13.75
C GLU A 516 -0.03 -3.40 13.85
N ASP A 517 -0.51 -3.77 15.04
CA ASP A 517 -1.24 -4.98 15.34
C ASP A 517 -2.78 -4.85 15.16
N THR A 518 -3.25 -3.72 14.63
CA THR A 518 -4.68 -3.39 14.57
C THR A 518 -5.10 -2.73 13.26
N LYS A 519 -6.36 -2.29 13.17
CA LYS A 519 -6.91 -1.56 12.03
C LYS A 519 -6.93 -0.07 12.30
N PHE A 520 -6.77 0.73 11.25
CA PHE A 520 -7.04 2.16 11.27
C PHE A 520 -8.44 2.44 11.86
N SER A 521 -8.54 3.38 12.79
CA SER A 521 -9.79 3.73 13.45
C SER A 521 -9.83 5.19 13.85
N LYS A 522 -10.63 5.97 13.11
CA LYS A 522 -10.84 7.39 13.40
C LYS A 522 -11.50 7.60 14.76
N SER A 523 -12.50 6.80 15.11
CA SER A 523 -13.22 6.90 16.39
C SER A 523 -12.35 6.58 17.60
N ARG A 524 -11.34 5.71 17.46
CA ARG A 524 -10.39 5.37 18.52
C ARG A 524 -9.09 6.18 18.47
N GLY A 525 -8.93 7.06 17.48
CA GLY A 525 -7.68 7.80 17.25
C GLY A 525 -6.47 6.90 16.95
N VAL A 526 -6.71 5.76 16.28
CA VAL A 526 -5.68 4.77 15.96
C VAL A 526 -5.30 4.89 14.48
N GLY A 527 -4.00 5.07 14.24
CA GLY A 527 -3.42 5.14 12.90
C GLY A 527 -3.14 6.55 12.42
N VAL A 528 -2.32 6.63 11.37
CA VAL A 528 -1.96 7.88 10.69
C VAL A 528 -2.98 8.19 9.59
N PHE A 529 -3.57 9.37 9.67
CA PHE A 529 -4.45 9.92 8.63
C PHE A 529 -3.67 10.90 7.73
N GLY A 530 -4.11 11.05 6.48
CA GLY A 530 -3.36 11.77 5.46
C GLY A 530 -3.10 13.25 5.80
N ASP A 531 -4.02 13.89 6.53
CA ASP A 531 -3.89 15.25 7.03
C ASP A 531 -2.84 15.38 8.15
N MET A 532 -2.60 14.31 8.90
CA MET A 532 -1.65 14.27 10.02
C MET A 532 -0.23 13.91 9.59
N ALA A 533 -0.06 13.26 8.43
CA ALA A 533 1.24 12.79 7.95
C ALA A 533 2.25 13.94 7.78
N LYS A 534 1.78 15.10 7.28
CA LYS A 534 2.60 16.31 7.12
C LYS A 534 3.13 16.88 8.45
N ASP A 535 2.39 16.70 9.55
CA ASP A 535 2.72 17.26 10.86
C ASP A 535 3.70 16.37 11.65
N THR A 536 4.22 15.31 11.03
CA THR A 536 5.21 14.42 11.64
C THR A 536 6.65 14.89 11.48
N GLY A 537 6.90 15.85 10.57
CA GLY A 537 8.23 16.26 10.15
C GLY A 537 8.94 15.25 9.24
N ILE A 538 8.30 14.11 8.92
CA ILE A 538 8.82 13.13 7.97
C ILE A 538 8.41 13.55 6.55
N PRO A 539 9.35 13.70 5.60
CA PRO A 539 9.03 14.08 4.22
C PRO A 539 8.11 13.08 3.52
N SER A 540 7.25 13.56 2.63
CA SER A 540 6.29 12.75 1.88
C SER A 540 6.95 11.58 1.14
N ASP A 541 8.14 11.77 0.56
CA ASP A 541 8.84 10.73 -0.18
C ASP A 541 9.24 9.54 0.71
N VAL A 542 9.53 9.78 1.99
CA VAL A 542 9.81 8.70 2.97
C VAL A 542 8.55 7.90 3.25
N TRP A 543 7.39 8.56 3.36
CA TRP A 543 6.09 7.88 3.45
C TRP A 543 5.79 7.06 2.20
N ARG A 544 5.98 7.65 1.01
CA ARG A 544 5.77 6.96 -0.26
C ARG A 544 6.65 5.72 -0.37
N PHE A 545 7.95 5.86 -0.10
CA PHE A 545 8.90 4.74 -0.10
C PHE A 545 8.43 3.60 0.81
N TYR A 546 8.14 3.91 2.08
CA TYR A 546 7.81 2.86 3.04
C TYR A 546 6.49 2.16 2.68
N LEU A 547 5.45 2.93 2.34
CA LEU A 547 4.15 2.36 1.96
C LEU A 547 4.25 1.50 0.70
N LEU A 548 5.09 1.88 -0.27
CA LEU A 548 5.32 1.09 -1.48
C LEU A 548 6.19 -0.14 -1.23
N TYR A 549 7.14 -0.05 -0.29
CA TYR A 549 7.96 -1.17 0.18
C TYR A 549 7.12 -2.25 0.85
N VAL A 550 6.09 -1.85 1.63
CA VAL A 550 5.12 -2.78 2.27
C VAL A 550 3.77 -2.83 1.55
N ARG A 551 3.72 -2.54 0.25
CA ARG A 551 2.46 -2.53 -0.51
C ARG A 551 1.75 -3.90 -0.42
N PRO A 552 0.47 -3.94 -0.01
CA PRO A 552 -0.27 -5.19 0.20
C PRO A 552 -0.75 -5.81 -1.12
N GLU A 553 0.15 -6.49 -1.85
CA GLU A 553 -0.18 -7.06 -3.16
C GLU A 553 -0.83 -8.46 -3.10
N GLY A 554 -0.19 -9.41 -2.42
CA GLY A 554 -0.65 -10.80 -2.33
C GLY A 554 -1.37 -11.15 -1.03
N GLN A 555 -1.11 -10.40 0.03
CA GLN A 555 -1.69 -10.57 1.35
C GLN A 555 -1.76 -9.21 2.06
N ASP A 556 -2.56 -9.14 3.12
CA ASP A 556 -2.59 -7.97 3.99
C ASP A 556 -1.17 -7.66 4.50
N SER A 557 -0.84 -6.38 4.63
CA SER A 557 0.43 -5.89 5.20
C SER A 557 0.13 -5.01 6.41
N ALA A 558 1.14 -4.73 7.23
CA ALA A 558 0.99 -3.85 8.40
C ALA A 558 1.99 -2.71 8.31
N PHE A 559 1.52 -1.48 8.52
CA PHE A 559 2.41 -0.34 8.78
C PHE A 559 3.00 -0.49 10.17
N SER A 560 4.33 -0.43 10.30
CA SER A 560 4.98 -0.37 11.62
C SER A 560 5.98 0.77 11.69
N TRP A 561 5.91 1.55 12.77
CA TRP A 561 6.84 2.66 13.01
C TRP A 561 8.30 2.19 13.14
N ALA A 562 8.52 1.06 13.82
CA ALA A 562 9.84 0.48 14.01
C ALA A 562 10.45 -0.01 12.69
N ASP A 563 9.63 -0.66 11.85
CA ASP A 563 10.06 -1.13 10.54
C ASP A 563 10.28 0.04 9.57
N MET A 564 9.43 1.07 9.60
CA MET A 564 9.65 2.32 8.83
C MET A 564 11.01 2.96 9.16
N ALA A 565 11.34 3.10 10.45
CA ALA A 565 12.62 3.62 10.88
C ALA A 565 13.79 2.74 10.41
N THR A 566 13.63 1.43 10.55
CA THR A 566 14.63 0.44 10.12
C THR A 566 14.88 0.54 8.62
N LYS A 567 13.83 0.51 7.78
CA LYS A 567 13.96 0.58 6.32
C LYS A 567 14.44 1.94 5.83
N ASN A 568 14.05 3.04 6.47
CA ASN A 568 14.66 4.34 6.18
C ASN A 568 16.18 4.30 6.43
N ASN A 569 16.60 3.83 7.60
CA ASN A 569 18.00 3.88 7.99
C ASN A 569 18.84 2.86 7.21
N SER A 570 18.32 1.66 6.93
CA SER A 570 19.05 0.62 6.21
C SER A 570 19.02 0.81 4.69
N GLU A 571 17.85 1.01 4.09
CA GLU A 571 17.69 1.04 2.63
C GLU A 571 17.85 2.43 2.04
N LEU A 572 17.27 3.46 2.66
CA LEU A 572 17.42 4.82 2.14
C LEU A 572 18.77 5.41 2.56
N LEU A 573 19.10 5.46 3.84
CA LEU A 573 20.30 6.14 4.32
C LEU A 573 21.58 5.34 4.01
N ASN A 574 21.67 4.09 4.46
CA ASN A 574 22.90 3.30 4.40
C ASN A 574 23.16 2.63 3.04
N ASN A 575 22.13 2.47 2.20
CA ASN A 575 22.25 1.88 0.87
C ASN A 575 22.11 2.95 -0.23
N LEU A 576 20.88 3.36 -0.57
CA LEU A 576 20.59 4.24 -1.71
C LEU A 576 21.29 5.61 -1.62
N GLY A 577 21.08 6.28 -0.49
CA GLY A 577 21.67 7.57 -0.17
C GLY A 577 23.17 7.50 -0.09
N ASN A 578 23.72 6.51 0.63
CA ASN A 578 25.16 6.32 0.73
C ASN A 578 25.83 6.18 -0.64
N PHE A 579 25.27 5.36 -1.54
CA PHE A 579 25.80 5.19 -2.88
C PHE A 579 25.80 6.50 -3.68
N ILE A 580 24.64 7.15 -3.79
CA ILE A 580 24.48 8.36 -4.59
C ILE A 580 25.32 9.52 -4.03
N ASN A 581 25.32 9.69 -2.70
CA ASN A 581 26.13 10.71 -2.02
C ASN A 581 27.63 10.50 -2.31
N ARG A 582 28.13 9.25 -2.22
CA ARG A 582 29.55 8.96 -2.50
C ARG A 582 29.90 9.18 -3.97
N ALA A 583 29.04 8.73 -4.88
CA ALA A 583 29.24 8.91 -6.31
C ALA A 583 29.39 10.40 -6.68
N GLY A 584 28.47 11.25 -6.23
CA GLY A 584 28.56 12.70 -6.46
C GLY A 584 29.70 13.38 -5.69
N MET A 585 29.94 12.99 -4.44
CA MET A 585 31.03 13.53 -3.61
C MET A 585 32.39 13.29 -4.27
N PHE A 586 32.65 12.11 -4.82
CA PHE A 586 33.94 11.80 -5.44
C PHE A 586 34.19 12.64 -6.69
N VAL A 587 33.18 12.89 -7.52
CA VAL A 587 33.28 13.82 -8.66
C VAL A 587 33.65 15.22 -8.17
N THR A 588 32.92 15.74 -7.17
CA THR A 588 33.14 17.10 -6.65
C THR A 588 34.51 17.25 -6.00
N LYS A 589 34.89 16.27 -5.15
CA LYS A 589 36.08 16.34 -4.30
C LYS A 589 37.39 16.05 -5.03
N PHE A 590 37.36 15.12 -5.98
CA PHE A 590 38.59 14.62 -6.61
C PHE A 590 38.77 15.06 -8.06
N PHE A 591 37.69 15.51 -8.71
CA PHE A 591 37.68 15.87 -10.14
C PHE A 591 37.04 17.23 -10.40
N GLU A 592 37.05 18.14 -9.40
CA GLU A 592 36.61 19.54 -9.52
C GLU A 592 35.18 19.71 -10.06
N GLY A 593 34.30 18.73 -9.74
CA GLY A 593 32.91 18.72 -10.19
C GLY A 593 32.71 18.28 -11.64
N CYS A 594 33.76 17.84 -12.33
CA CYS A 594 33.69 17.31 -13.69
C CYS A 594 33.78 15.78 -13.69
N VAL A 595 32.89 15.11 -14.43
CA VAL A 595 32.93 13.66 -14.58
C VAL A 595 34.24 13.24 -15.27
N PRO A 596 35.03 12.32 -14.69
CA PRO A 596 36.32 11.93 -15.24
C PRO A 596 36.19 11.03 -16.49
N PRO A 597 37.25 10.89 -17.30
CA PRO A 597 37.35 9.84 -18.32
C PRO A 597 37.14 8.44 -17.72
N MET A 598 36.49 7.56 -18.48
CA MET A 598 36.15 6.20 -18.07
C MET A 598 36.77 5.19 -19.03
N GLU A 599 37.76 4.45 -18.55
CA GLU A 599 38.36 3.31 -19.24
C GLU A 599 37.93 2.01 -18.58
N LEU A 600 36.98 1.33 -19.24
CA LEU A 600 36.29 0.17 -18.68
C LEU A 600 37.18 -1.08 -18.67
N GLN A 601 37.37 -1.63 -17.48
CA GLN A 601 37.96 -2.94 -17.23
C GLN A 601 36.88 -4.03 -17.16
N GLN A 602 37.31 -5.29 -17.07
CA GLN A 602 36.40 -6.44 -17.04
C GLN A 602 35.36 -6.35 -15.91
N GLU A 603 35.77 -5.92 -14.72
CA GLU A 603 34.86 -5.73 -13.58
C GLU A 603 33.81 -4.63 -13.82
N ASP A 604 34.15 -3.59 -14.59
CA ASP A 604 33.22 -2.52 -14.95
C ASP A 604 32.16 -3.04 -15.90
N LYS A 605 32.58 -3.80 -16.91
CA LYS A 605 31.67 -4.41 -17.87
C LYS A 605 30.70 -5.38 -17.17
N LYS A 606 31.18 -6.12 -16.16
CA LYS A 606 30.34 -7.00 -15.32
C LYS A 606 29.29 -6.18 -14.59
N LEU A 607 29.69 -5.08 -13.95
CA LEU A 607 28.75 -4.19 -13.26
C LEU A 607 27.71 -3.58 -14.22
N LEU A 608 28.15 -3.07 -15.38
CA LEU A 608 27.25 -2.49 -16.38
C LEU A 608 26.20 -3.51 -16.85
N ALA A 609 26.59 -4.77 -17.07
CA ALA A 609 25.68 -5.84 -17.42
C ALA A 609 24.70 -6.18 -16.29
N LEU A 610 25.16 -6.23 -15.03
CA LEU A 610 24.27 -6.44 -13.86
C LEU A 610 23.23 -5.31 -13.74
N VAL A 611 23.67 -4.05 -13.83
CA VAL A 611 22.76 -2.88 -13.77
C VAL A 611 21.77 -2.90 -14.93
N SER A 612 22.21 -3.28 -16.13
CA SER A 612 21.33 -3.41 -17.30
C SER A 612 20.27 -4.49 -17.09
N TRP A 613 20.65 -5.63 -16.51
CA TRP A 613 19.71 -6.70 -16.19
C TRP A 613 18.70 -6.27 -15.11
N GLU A 614 19.15 -5.64 -14.02
CA GLU A 614 18.28 -5.12 -12.96
C GLU A 614 17.26 -4.10 -13.52
N LEU A 615 17.69 -3.21 -14.42
CA LEU A 615 16.80 -2.26 -15.12
C LEU A 615 15.74 -2.99 -15.97
N GLN A 616 16.14 -4.04 -16.69
CA GLN A 616 15.21 -4.85 -17.48
C GLN A 616 14.19 -5.56 -16.57
N GLN A 617 14.62 -6.10 -15.44
CA GLN A 617 13.72 -6.74 -14.47
C GLN A 617 12.74 -5.72 -13.86
N TYR A 618 13.23 -4.53 -13.50
CA TYR A 618 12.39 -3.42 -13.05
C TYR A 618 11.29 -3.10 -14.07
N ILE A 619 11.64 -2.96 -15.36
CA ILE A 619 10.69 -2.67 -16.43
C ILE A 619 9.68 -3.81 -16.59
N GLN A 620 10.14 -5.06 -16.63
CA GLN A 620 9.27 -6.23 -16.76
C GLN A 620 8.24 -6.34 -15.62
N LEU A 621 8.64 -6.02 -14.39
CA LEU A 621 7.76 -6.02 -13.22
C LEU A 621 6.78 -4.84 -13.25
N MET A 622 7.25 -3.65 -13.59
CA MET A 622 6.41 -2.45 -13.68
C MET A 622 5.37 -2.55 -14.81
N ASP A 623 5.72 -3.15 -15.95
CA ASP A 623 4.78 -3.45 -17.04
C ASP A 623 3.60 -4.33 -16.58
N LYS A 624 3.83 -5.18 -15.57
CA LYS A 624 2.82 -6.04 -14.93
C LYS A 624 2.31 -5.51 -13.59
N VAL A 625 2.57 -4.23 -13.28
CA VAL A 625 2.14 -3.55 -12.05
C VAL A 625 2.61 -4.25 -10.76
N LYS A 626 3.78 -4.89 -10.79
CA LYS A 626 4.46 -5.49 -9.61
C LYS A 626 5.32 -4.45 -8.90
N ILE A 627 4.65 -3.44 -8.36
CA ILE A 627 5.25 -2.22 -7.81
C ILE A 627 6.18 -2.53 -6.63
N ARG A 628 5.78 -3.43 -5.73
CA ARG A 628 6.59 -3.78 -4.55
C ARG A 628 7.91 -4.44 -4.94
N ASP A 629 7.87 -5.39 -5.86
CA ASP A 629 9.05 -6.15 -6.27
C ASP A 629 9.97 -5.32 -7.18
N ALA A 630 9.40 -4.46 -8.02
CA ALA A 630 10.18 -3.53 -8.85
C ALA A 630 11.07 -2.60 -7.99
N LEU A 631 10.57 -2.12 -6.84
CA LEU A 631 11.38 -1.30 -5.92
C LEU A 631 12.66 -2.02 -5.43
N LYS A 632 12.64 -3.35 -5.29
CA LYS A 632 13.82 -4.12 -4.86
C LYS A 632 14.96 -4.03 -5.87
N HIS A 633 14.66 -3.99 -7.17
CA HIS A 633 15.68 -3.85 -8.22
C HIS A 633 16.38 -2.48 -8.17
N ILE A 634 15.66 -1.41 -7.78
CA ILE A 634 16.27 -0.09 -7.52
C ILE A 634 17.28 -0.21 -6.37
N LEU A 635 16.89 -0.87 -5.27
CA LEU A 635 17.74 -1.05 -4.10
C LEU A 635 18.94 -1.96 -4.41
N ASN A 636 18.77 -3.00 -5.25
CA ASN A 636 19.85 -3.89 -5.69
C ASN A 636 20.90 -3.17 -6.53
N ILE A 637 20.49 -2.32 -7.49
CA ILE A 637 21.43 -1.51 -8.27
C ILE A 637 22.30 -0.65 -7.36
N SER A 638 21.71 -0.06 -6.32
CA SER A 638 22.48 0.68 -5.31
C SER A 638 23.41 -0.22 -4.48
N ARG A 639 23.00 -1.44 -4.12
CA ARG A 639 23.86 -2.41 -3.40
C ARG A 639 25.07 -2.79 -4.26
N HIS A 640 24.86 -3.11 -5.54
CA HIS A 640 25.94 -3.38 -6.49
C HIS A 640 26.88 -2.18 -6.63
N GLY A 641 26.33 -0.97 -6.72
CA GLY A 641 27.10 0.27 -6.75
C GLY A 641 27.95 0.49 -5.48
N ASN A 642 27.37 0.26 -4.30
CA ASN A 642 28.09 0.35 -3.02
C ASN A 642 29.24 -0.67 -2.95
N GLN A 643 28.98 -1.93 -3.30
CA GLN A 643 29.98 -3.00 -3.33
C GLN A 643 31.12 -2.64 -4.31
N TYR A 644 30.77 -2.16 -5.50
CA TYR A 644 31.72 -1.76 -6.52
C TYR A 644 32.64 -0.62 -6.04
N ILE A 645 32.05 0.45 -5.47
CA ILE A 645 32.83 1.53 -4.86
C ILE A 645 33.73 0.99 -3.74
N GLN A 646 33.21 0.08 -2.90
CA GLN A 646 33.92 -0.41 -1.73
C GLN A 646 35.14 -1.27 -2.09
N VAL A 647 34.99 -2.20 -3.03
CA VAL A 647 36.09 -3.07 -3.49
C VAL A 647 37.16 -2.26 -4.22
N ASN A 648 36.76 -1.22 -4.96
CA ASN A 648 37.70 -0.42 -5.74
C ASN A 648 38.43 0.69 -4.96
N GLU A 649 37.92 1.09 -3.80
CA GLU A 649 38.53 2.12 -2.94
C GLU A 649 39.02 3.39 -3.68
N PRO A 650 38.20 4.06 -4.52
CA PRO A 650 38.64 5.20 -5.33
C PRO A 650 39.22 6.36 -4.50
N TRP A 651 38.77 6.54 -3.25
CA TRP A 651 39.31 7.56 -2.33
C TRP A 651 40.74 7.28 -1.85
N LYS A 652 41.22 6.04 -1.98
CA LYS A 652 42.63 5.68 -1.76
C LYS A 652 43.40 5.74 -3.08
N LYS A 653 42.90 5.09 -4.13
CA LYS A 653 43.56 5.00 -5.45
C LYS A 653 43.83 6.37 -6.09
N ILE A 654 42.98 7.37 -5.81
CA ILE A 654 43.21 8.75 -6.29
C ILE A 654 44.51 9.40 -5.77
N LYS A 655 45.08 8.88 -4.68
CA LYS A 655 46.34 9.37 -4.09
C LYS A 655 47.57 8.58 -4.60
N GLY A 656 47.35 7.61 -5.48
CA GLY A 656 48.36 6.73 -6.04
C GLY A 656 49.00 7.27 -7.33
N GLY A 657 49.63 6.38 -8.08
CA GLY A 657 50.22 6.68 -9.39
C GLY A 657 49.18 6.89 -10.49
N ASP A 658 49.61 7.24 -11.71
CA ASP A 658 48.70 7.60 -12.82
C ASP A 658 47.68 6.50 -13.14
N ALA A 659 48.08 5.23 -13.13
CA ALA A 659 47.19 4.09 -13.36
C ALA A 659 46.11 3.95 -12.25
N GLU A 660 46.45 4.23 -10.99
CA GLU A 660 45.51 4.19 -9.88
C GLU A 660 44.54 5.38 -9.91
N ARG A 661 45.04 6.56 -10.29
CA ARG A 661 44.21 7.77 -10.49
C ARG A 661 43.23 7.57 -11.63
N GLN A 662 43.66 6.98 -12.74
CA GLN A 662 42.80 6.60 -13.86
C GLN A 662 41.72 5.60 -13.43
N ARG A 663 42.08 4.57 -12.66
CA ARG A 663 41.12 3.62 -12.10
C ARG A 663 40.11 4.30 -11.18
N ALA A 664 40.54 5.19 -10.30
CA ALA A 664 39.65 5.99 -9.46
C ALA A 664 38.71 6.88 -10.29
N GLY A 665 39.20 7.41 -11.42
CA GLY A 665 38.42 8.11 -12.43
C GLY A 665 37.31 7.24 -13.01
N THR A 666 37.65 6.09 -13.60
CA THR A 666 36.65 5.16 -14.16
C THR A 666 35.57 4.79 -13.14
N VAL A 667 35.97 4.39 -11.93
CA VAL A 667 35.05 3.99 -10.86
C VAL A 667 34.09 5.12 -10.50
N THR A 668 34.61 6.34 -10.40
CA THR A 668 33.82 7.53 -10.07
C THR A 668 32.83 7.87 -11.21
N GLY A 669 33.29 7.86 -12.46
CA GLY A 669 32.47 8.14 -13.63
C GLY A 669 31.36 7.12 -13.87
N VAL A 670 31.65 5.82 -13.69
CA VAL A 670 30.64 4.76 -13.77
C VAL A 670 29.62 4.91 -12.63
N SER A 671 30.08 5.15 -11.40
CA SER A 671 29.19 5.28 -10.23
C SER A 671 28.20 6.44 -10.36
N VAL A 672 28.65 7.61 -10.84
CA VAL A 672 27.76 8.79 -10.99
C VAL A 672 26.74 8.60 -12.11
N ASN A 673 27.06 7.83 -13.15
CA ASN A 673 26.11 7.45 -14.19
C ASN A 673 25.04 6.45 -13.67
N ILE A 674 25.42 5.50 -12.79
CA ILE A 674 24.45 4.65 -12.10
C ILE A 674 23.53 5.49 -11.21
N ALA A 675 24.07 6.48 -10.49
CA ALA A 675 23.26 7.42 -9.72
C ALA A 675 22.27 8.21 -10.60
N CYS A 676 22.68 8.58 -11.82
CA CYS A 676 21.80 9.20 -12.80
C CYS A 676 20.67 8.26 -13.24
N LEU A 677 20.94 6.97 -13.51
CA LEU A 677 19.90 5.97 -13.79
C LEU A 677 18.93 5.81 -12.62
N LEU A 678 19.45 5.65 -11.40
CA LEU A 678 18.66 5.49 -10.19
C LEU A 678 17.68 6.67 -10.00
N SER A 679 18.09 7.90 -10.33
CA SER A 679 17.20 9.06 -10.27
C SER A 679 15.95 8.87 -11.16
N GLY A 680 16.08 8.23 -12.33
CA GLY A 680 14.95 7.94 -13.22
C GLY A 680 14.06 6.81 -12.70
N MET A 681 14.68 5.74 -12.20
CA MET A 681 13.93 4.59 -11.66
C MET A 681 13.16 4.98 -10.39
N LEU A 682 13.69 5.94 -9.63
CA LEU A 682 13.08 6.42 -8.39
C LEU A 682 11.95 7.43 -8.62
N LEU A 683 11.84 8.07 -9.80
CA LEU A 683 10.82 9.09 -10.07
C LEU A 683 9.39 8.62 -9.78
N PRO A 684 8.97 7.39 -10.12
CA PRO A 684 7.64 6.89 -9.75
C PRO A 684 7.42 6.76 -8.24
N TYR A 685 8.48 6.49 -7.47
CA TYR A 685 8.41 6.17 -6.04
C TYR A 685 8.62 7.40 -5.15
N MET A 686 9.68 8.17 -5.39
CA MET A 686 10.12 9.32 -4.59
C MET A 686 10.42 10.50 -5.54
N PRO A 687 9.39 11.20 -6.04
CA PRO A 687 9.55 12.21 -7.08
C PRO A 687 10.41 13.40 -6.66
N THR A 688 10.33 13.86 -5.41
CA THR A 688 11.16 14.97 -4.91
C THR A 688 12.63 14.55 -4.82
N VAL A 689 12.91 13.35 -4.31
CA VAL A 689 14.29 12.83 -4.23
C VAL A 689 14.86 12.58 -5.62
N SER A 690 14.06 12.05 -6.54
CA SER A 690 14.45 11.90 -7.95
C SER A 690 14.89 13.25 -8.55
N GLN A 691 14.07 14.30 -8.41
CA GLN A 691 14.41 15.64 -8.88
C GLN A 691 15.68 16.16 -8.20
N THR A 692 15.79 16.00 -6.88
CA THR A 692 16.96 16.44 -6.11
C THR A 692 18.24 15.81 -6.64
N ILE A 693 18.24 14.50 -6.91
CA ILE A 693 19.41 13.81 -7.48
C ILE A 693 19.75 14.39 -8.85
N ARG A 694 18.74 14.62 -9.71
CA ARG A 694 18.98 15.21 -11.03
C ARG A 694 19.61 16.60 -10.95
N ASP A 695 19.13 17.44 -10.04
CA ASP A 695 19.64 18.80 -9.86
C ASP A 695 21.08 18.77 -9.35
N GLN A 696 21.38 17.90 -8.37
CA GLN A 696 22.75 17.70 -7.87
C GLN A 696 23.70 17.17 -8.95
N LEU A 697 23.22 16.32 -9.87
CA LEU A 697 24.01 15.78 -10.97
C LEU A 697 24.02 16.67 -12.22
N ASN A 698 23.20 17.73 -12.24
CA ASN A 698 22.90 18.52 -13.43
C ASN A 698 22.56 17.61 -14.63
N ALA A 699 21.70 16.62 -14.38
CA ALA A 699 21.41 15.56 -15.35
C ALA A 699 20.64 16.14 -16.56
N PRO A 700 21.00 15.78 -17.81
CA PRO A 700 20.26 16.22 -18.99
C PRO A 700 18.80 15.78 -18.93
N GLN A 701 17.86 16.68 -19.21
CA GLN A 701 16.42 16.39 -19.06
C GLN A 701 15.98 15.13 -19.84
N SER A 702 16.54 14.91 -21.03
CA SER A 702 16.25 13.78 -21.92
C SER A 702 16.81 12.43 -21.48
N CYS A 703 17.65 12.39 -20.44
CA CYS A 703 18.35 11.15 -20.07
C CYS A 703 17.40 10.06 -19.58
N HIS A 704 16.29 10.41 -18.92
CA HIS A 704 15.34 9.44 -18.38
C HIS A 704 14.62 8.72 -19.51
N ASN A 705 13.91 9.40 -20.40
CA ASN A 705 13.10 8.72 -21.42
C ASN A 705 13.93 7.75 -22.27
N ALA A 706 15.14 8.16 -22.70
CA ALA A 706 16.03 7.32 -23.49
C ALA A 706 16.44 6.01 -22.79
N MET A 707 16.60 6.00 -21.45
CA MET A 707 16.98 4.79 -20.71
C MET A 707 15.80 3.83 -20.48
N PHE A 708 14.55 4.27 -20.60
CA PHE A 708 13.35 3.49 -20.31
C PHE A 708 12.54 3.11 -21.57
N GLU A 709 12.98 3.53 -22.75
CA GLU A 709 12.44 3.04 -24.03
C GLU A 709 12.65 1.52 -24.20
N GLY A 710 11.71 0.86 -24.88
CA GLY A 710 11.77 -0.58 -25.14
C GLY A 710 11.89 -1.39 -23.84
N THR A 711 12.89 -2.28 -23.77
CA THR A 711 13.21 -3.09 -22.58
C THR A 711 14.11 -2.37 -21.57
N GLY A 712 14.44 -1.09 -21.80
CA GLY A 712 15.40 -0.33 -21.01
C GLY A 712 16.83 -0.54 -21.47
N THR A 713 17.61 0.54 -21.44
CA THR A 713 18.98 0.59 -21.94
C THR A 713 19.83 1.46 -21.03
N PHE A 714 20.81 0.87 -20.33
CA PHE A 714 21.73 1.64 -19.51
C PHE A 714 22.88 2.19 -20.36
N VAL A 715 22.93 3.51 -20.50
CA VAL A 715 23.92 4.22 -21.33
C VAL A 715 24.71 5.24 -20.50
N CYS A 716 25.88 5.63 -21.02
CA CYS A 716 26.64 6.74 -20.47
C CYS A 716 25.92 8.08 -20.74
N THR A 717 25.17 8.55 -19.75
CA THR A 717 24.38 9.79 -19.81
C THR A 717 25.24 10.99 -19.43
N LEU A 718 26.09 10.85 -18.41
CA LEU A 718 27.03 11.85 -17.93
C LEU A 718 28.42 11.52 -18.51
N ARG A 719 28.75 12.10 -19.66
CA ARG A 719 30.04 11.89 -20.35
C ARG A 719 31.19 12.56 -19.60
N ALA A 720 32.42 12.12 -19.88
CA ALA A 720 33.62 12.77 -19.37
C ALA A 720 33.61 14.27 -19.72
N GLY A 721 33.93 15.12 -18.73
CA GLY A 721 33.85 16.57 -18.84
C GLY A 721 32.49 17.17 -18.47
N HIS A 722 31.43 16.36 -18.29
CA HIS A 722 30.14 16.84 -17.76
C HIS A 722 30.33 17.44 -16.37
N ARG A 723 29.80 18.64 -16.13
CA ARG A 723 29.88 19.31 -14.83
C ARG A 723 28.62 19.08 -14.02
N ILE A 724 28.77 18.42 -12.87
CA ILE A 724 27.68 18.21 -11.90
C ILE A 724 27.43 19.47 -11.07
N GLY A 725 26.27 19.51 -10.41
CA GLY A 725 25.89 20.56 -9.46
C GLY A 725 26.51 20.37 -8.08
N THR A 726 25.88 20.98 -7.06
CA THR A 726 26.33 20.84 -5.67
C THR A 726 25.68 19.62 -5.03
N VAL A 727 26.48 18.72 -4.49
CA VAL A 727 26.00 17.50 -3.84
C VAL A 727 25.64 17.75 -2.38
N SER A 728 24.56 17.15 -1.91
CA SER A 728 24.12 17.21 -0.51
C SER A 728 23.48 15.90 -0.07
N PRO A 729 23.57 15.53 1.22
CA PRO A 729 22.94 14.31 1.73
C PRO A 729 21.45 14.25 1.39
N LEU A 730 21.01 13.15 0.77
CA LEU A 730 19.61 12.96 0.33
C LEU A 730 18.64 12.61 1.45
N PHE A 731 19.08 11.84 2.44
CA PHE A 731 18.21 11.30 3.49
C PHE A 731 18.73 11.66 4.87
N GLN A 732 17.79 11.82 5.80
CA GLN A 732 18.08 11.99 7.22
C GLN A 732 17.76 10.69 7.95
N LYS A 733 18.49 10.43 9.03
CA LYS A 733 18.22 9.30 9.91
C LYS A 733 16.89 9.54 10.66
N LEU A 734 16.07 8.51 10.76
CA LEU A 734 14.94 8.51 11.67
C LEU A 734 15.41 8.04 13.04
N GLU A 735 15.36 8.93 14.03
CA GLU A 735 15.82 8.66 15.39
C GLU A 735 14.76 7.90 16.19
N VAL A 736 15.22 6.99 17.05
CA VAL A 736 14.35 6.12 17.86
C VAL A 736 13.37 6.93 18.70
N ASP A 737 13.84 8.00 19.36
CA ASP A 737 13.00 8.85 20.21
C ASP A 737 11.90 9.57 19.43
N GLN A 738 12.21 10.03 18.20
CA GLN A 738 11.22 10.64 17.32
C GLN A 738 10.14 9.62 16.94
N ILE A 739 10.55 8.40 16.62
CA ILE A 739 9.67 7.32 16.17
C ILE A 739 8.77 6.82 17.29
N GLU A 740 9.30 6.63 18.50
CA GLU A 740 8.50 6.26 19.68
C GLU A 740 7.47 7.35 20.04
N ALA A 741 7.85 8.63 19.94
CA ALA A 741 6.92 9.73 20.15
C ALA A 741 5.76 9.72 19.14
N LEU A 742 6.05 9.46 17.86
CA LEU A 742 5.04 9.35 16.81
C LEU A 742 4.18 8.10 16.99
N LYS A 743 4.78 6.94 17.29
CA LYS A 743 4.06 5.71 17.58
C LYS A 743 3.05 5.89 18.71
N LYS A 744 3.47 6.55 19.80
CA LYS A 744 2.58 6.90 20.91
C LYS A 744 1.49 7.89 20.51
N ARG A 745 1.78 8.88 19.65
CA ARG A 745 0.79 9.85 19.15
C ARG A 745 -0.33 9.18 18.36
N PHE A 746 -0.03 8.12 17.61
CA PHE A 746 -0.96 7.46 16.69
C PHE A 746 -1.42 6.05 17.13
N GLY A 747 -1.04 5.59 18.32
CA GLY A 747 -1.34 4.25 18.85
C GLY A 747 -2.75 4.05 19.41
N GLY A 748 -3.60 5.08 19.40
CA GLY A 748 -4.88 5.09 20.12
C GLY A 748 -4.74 5.49 21.58
N GLN A 749 -5.83 6.05 22.14
CA GLN A 749 -5.91 6.64 23.48
C GLN A 749 -4.59 7.19 24.05
N GLN A 750 -4.16 8.34 23.51
CA GLN A 750 -4.06 9.43 24.47
C GLN A 750 -5.50 9.83 24.76
N VAL A 751 -5.90 9.67 26.03
CA VAL A 751 -6.78 10.68 26.61
C VAL A 751 -6.08 11.99 26.27
N PHE A 752 -6.55 12.70 25.25
CA PHE A 752 -6.38 14.13 25.31
C PHE A 752 -7.08 14.48 26.60
N ASP A 753 -6.30 14.78 27.64
CA ASP A 753 -6.78 15.66 28.67
C ASP A 753 -7.42 16.80 27.91
N VAL A 754 -8.74 16.90 28.02
CA VAL A 754 -9.54 18.04 27.55
C VAL A 754 -9.11 19.32 28.28
N ALA A 755 -8.04 19.26 29.09
CA ALA A 755 -7.35 20.35 29.73
C ALA A 755 -6.09 20.81 28.98
N MET A 756 -6.09 20.95 27.65
CA MET A 756 -5.15 21.86 26.94
C MET A 756 -5.73 22.48 25.65
N VAL A 757 -7.01 22.83 25.68
CA VAL A 757 -7.43 24.07 25.04
C VAL A 757 -7.45 25.08 26.17
N ASN A 758 -6.45 25.98 26.23
CA ASN A 758 -6.47 27.11 27.15
C ASN A 758 -7.74 27.93 26.87
N ALA A 759 -8.81 27.62 27.59
CA ALA A 759 -9.89 28.56 27.79
C ALA A 759 -9.25 29.76 28.48
N VAL A 760 -9.18 30.87 27.76
CA VAL A 760 -8.81 32.17 28.31
C VAL A 760 -9.82 32.46 29.42
N ASP A 761 -9.38 32.41 30.68
CA ASP A 761 -10.17 32.83 31.83
C ASP A 761 -9.96 34.35 32.01
N PRO A 762 -10.90 35.20 31.56
CA PRO A 762 -10.69 36.64 31.51
C PRO A 762 -10.56 37.25 32.92
N GLU A 763 -11.19 36.62 33.91
CA GLU A 763 -11.18 37.10 35.29
C GLU A 763 -9.83 36.79 35.96
N LYS A 764 -9.28 35.60 35.69
CA LYS A 764 -7.95 35.20 36.17
C LYS A 764 -6.84 36.01 35.51
N ALA A 765 -6.94 36.32 34.22
CA ALA A 765 -5.99 37.20 33.53
C ALA A 765 -6.00 38.63 34.11
N LYS A 766 -7.17 39.15 34.47
CA LYS A 766 -7.32 40.47 35.10
C LYS A 766 -6.69 40.51 36.50
N GLN A 767 -6.92 39.50 37.33
CA GLN A 767 -6.31 39.38 38.66
C GLN A 767 -4.77 39.26 38.58
N LEU A 768 -4.26 38.44 37.67
CA LEU A 768 -2.82 38.26 37.47
C LEU A 768 -2.16 39.53 36.91
N THR A 769 -2.84 40.29 36.06
CA THR A 769 -2.34 41.60 35.58
C THR A 769 -2.17 42.60 36.72
N GLN A 770 -3.11 42.64 37.65
CA GLN A 770 -3.02 43.48 38.84
C GLN A 770 -1.87 43.03 39.76
N ALA A 771 -1.75 41.73 40.02
CA ALA A 771 -0.66 41.18 40.84
C ALA A 771 0.74 41.42 40.24
N VAL A 772 0.88 41.32 38.91
CA VAL A 772 2.14 41.65 38.20
C VAL A 772 2.49 43.14 38.35
N THR A 773 1.48 44.01 38.34
CA THR A 773 1.67 45.45 38.48
C THR A 773 2.12 45.80 39.90
N GLU A 774 1.41 45.32 40.92
CA GLU A 774 1.74 45.53 42.34
C GLU A 774 3.13 44.98 42.70
N GLN A 775 3.44 43.75 42.25
CA GLN A 775 4.75 43.15 42.48
C GLN A 775 5.86 43.89 41.71
N GLY A 776 5.55 44.43 40.52
CA GLY A 776 6.45 45.26 39.74
C GLY A 776 6.80 46.58 40.44
N GLU A 777 5.81 47.23 41.06
CA GLU A 777 5.99 48.45 41.86
C GLU A 777 6.80 48.18 43.12
N LYS A 778 6.53 47.06 43.81
CA LYS A 778 7.31 46.62 44.98
C LYS A 778 8.79 46.41 44.64
N VAL A 779 9.09 45.77 43.52
CA VAL A 779 10.47 45.60 43.04
C VAL A 779 11.13 46.95 42.71
N ARG A 780 10.39 47.90 42.11
CA ARG A 780 10.91 49.25 41.83
C ARG A 780 11.17 50.03 43.11
N ALA A 781 10.28 49.98 44.10
CA ALA A 781 10.44 50.62 45.39
C ALA A 781 11.65 50.07 46.15
N LEU A 782 11.82 48.74 46.19
CA LEU A 782 12.98 48.10 46.82
C LEU A 782 14.30 48.48 46.14
N LYS A 783 14.30 48.63 44.80
CA LYS A 783 15.47 49.11 44.06
C LYS A 783 15.76 50.59 44.32
N ALA A 784 14.73 51.43 44.43
CA ALA A 784 14.88 52.85 44.75
C ALA A 784 15.39 53.08 46.17
N GLN A 785 15.00 52.22 47.12
CA GLN A 785 15.46 52.24 48.52
C GLN A 785 16.83 51.58 48.73
N LYS A 786 17.52 51.14 47.66
CA LYS A 786 18.80 50.41 47.73
C LYS A 786 18.77 49.20 48.67
N ALA A 787 17.65 48.47 48.71
CA ALA A 787 17.52 47.25 49.49
C ALA A 787 18.55 46.19 49.06
N GLU A 788 18.88 45.26 49.97
CA GLU A 788 19.87 44.23 49.72
C GLU A 788 19.57 43.42 48.45
N LYS A 789 20.63 43.13 47.69
CA LYS A 789 20.54 42.47 46.39
C LYS A 789 19.84 41.12 46.46
N ALA A 790 19.99 40.37 47.56
CA ALA A 790 19.31 39.09 47.78
C ALA A 790 17.78 39.26 47.85
N VAL A 791 17.31 40.29 48.57
CA VAL A 791 15.89 40.61 48.73
C VAL A 791 15.28 41.06 47.40
N VAL A 792 15.97 41.94 46.67
CA VAL A 792 15.52 42.37 45.34
C VAL A 792 15.46 41.20 44.36
N THR A 793 16.43 40.28 44.43
CA THR A 793 16.46 39.10 43.54
C THR A 793 15.31 38.14 43.82
N ALA A 794 14.97 37.90 45.09
CA ALA A 794 13.83 37.08 45.47
C ALA A 794 12.49 37.66 44.98
N GLU A 795 12.30 38.97 45.11
CA GLU A 795 11.06 39.63 44.67
C GLU A 795 10.97 39.74 43.13
N VAL A 796 12.11 39.83 42.43
CA VAL A 796 12.18 39.73 40.95
C VAL A 796 11.82 38.32 40.47
N ALA A 797 12.24 37.28 41.18
CA ALA A 797 11.87 35.90 40.84
C ALA A 797 10.35 35.70 40.93
N LYS A 798 9.71 36.23 41.99
CA LYS A 798 8.25 36.23 42.13
C LYS A 798 7.55 36.98 40.99
N LEU A 799 8.09 38.14 40.59
CA LEU A 799 7.55 38.90 39.46
C LEU A 799 7.64 38.14 38.14
N LEU A 800 8.74 37.42 37.89
CA LEU A 800 8.91 36.60 36.69
C LEU A 800 7.95 35.41 36.66
N ASP A 801 7.72 34.78 37.81
CA ASP A 801 6.75 33.69 37.94
C ASP A 801 5.31 34.16 37.68
N LEU A 802 4.91 35.29 38.27
CA LEU A 802 3.59 35.90 38.02
C LEU A 802 3.39 36.27 36.54
N LYS A 803 4.43 36.75 35.85
CA LYS A 803 4.38 37.01 34.40
C LYS A 803 4.24 35.75 33.57
N LYS A 804 4.87 34.65 33.98
CA LYS A 804 4.73 33.35 33.33
C LYS A 804 3.31 32.80 33.49
N GLN A 805 2.75 32.93 34.69
CA GLN A 805 1.35 32.55 34.96
C GLN A 805 0.36 33.41 34.16
N LEU A 806 0.60 34.72 34.03
CA LEU A 806 -0.23 35.60 33.20
C LEU A 806 -0.15 35.22 31.71
N ALA A 807 1.05 34.96 31.18
CA ALA A 807 1.21 34.54 29.79
C ALA A 807 0.51 33.20 29.49
N ALA A 808 0.55 32.26 30.44
CA ALA A 808 -0.20 31.01 30.37
C ALA A 808 -1.73 31.24 30.39
N ALA A 809 -2.21 32.15 31.25
CA ALA A 809 -3.64 32.50 31.33
C ALA A 809 -4.16 33.24 30.08
N GLU A 810 -3.31 34.01 29.40
CA GLU A 810 -3.62 34.69 28.13
C GLU A 810 -3.42 33.81 26.88
N GLY A 811 -2.98 32.56 27.05
CA GLY A 811 -2.73 31.63 25.94
C GLY A 811 -1.51 32.00 25.07
N LYS A 812 -0.57 32.80 25.58
CA LYS A 812 0.67 33.16 24.86
C LYS A 812 1.79 32.17 25.21
N ASN A 813 2.31 31.47 24.20
CA ASN A 813 3.50 30.62 24.36
C ASN A 813 4.72 31.48 24.73
N THR A 814 5.28 31.28 25.92
CA THR A 814 6.54 31.91 26.32
C THR A 814 7.71 31.08 25.82
N GLU A 815 8.32 31.45 24.70
CA GLU A 815 9.68 31.00 24.38
C GLU A 815 10.68 31.64 25.36
N PRO A 816 11.70 30.91 25.86
CA PRO A 816 12.81 31.53 26.56
C PRO A 816 13.67 32.32 25.58
N ALA A 817 13.89 33.61 25.85
CA ALA A 817 14.81 34.43 25.07
C ALA A 817 16.23 33.83 25.02
N PRO A 818 16.96 33.94 23.90
CA PRO A 818 18.26 33.33 23.72
C PRO A 818 19.30 33.91 24.69
N GLN A 819 20.01 33.03 25.39
CA GLN A 819 21.13 33.39 26.25
C GLN A 819 22.24 34.04 25.40
N LYS A 820 22.50 35.34 25.65
CA LYS A 820 23.68 36.03 25.13
C LYS A 820 24.94 35.36 25.70
N ASN A 821 25.69 34.69 24.83
CA ASN A 821 27.08 34.28 25.09
C ASN A 821 27.90 35.48 25.57
N LYS A 822 28.37 35.42 26.82
CA LYS A 822 29.42 36.32 27.32
C LYS A 822 30.77 35.78 26.85
N LYS A 823 31.47 36.60 26.07
CA LYS A 823 32.92 36.50 25.87
C LYS A 823 33.64 36.40 27.22
N LYS A 824 34.46 35.36 27.37
CA LYS A 824 35.77 35.42 28.00
C LYS A 824 36.68 34.48 27.26
#